data_AF-A0A3R8R4Q6-F1
#
_entry.id   AF-A0A3R8R4Q6-F1
#
_cell.length_a   1.000
_cell.length_b   1.000
_cell.length_c   1.000
_cell.angle_alpha   90.00
_cell.angle_beta   90.00
_cell.angle_gamma   90.00
#
_symmetry.space_group_name_H-M   'P 1'
#
loop_
_entity.id
_entity.type
_entity.pdbx_description
1 polymer ?
#
loop_
_entity_poly.entity_id
_entity_poly.type
_entity_poly.pdbx_seq_one_letter_code
_entity_poly.pdbx_strand_id
1 'polypeptide(L)'
;MIRGEKHYPNITWAQFAMCNDNATGAFEDMSRRLFTFEFLKNSRIPHSDHNNPGVEVLPILEPPHKDGTKQRKISFQSKYFEGKISYSQIKESFRQAVKYYSSELDLIYLFCNKTLTKTTKGYKEAEAILMKAGIELYPISNSEVLDLISKYKEIANYFFLPRKRPNDVSLCQTHTEIIVNNGEKVTGCTVCPIQLKKQVIVPRLLQSFVQEKIELCKSFILEMNLEKLSEQLDKIFSYEISGIEGTEKLLFYRNIANLHDGNNVETETDELTDDLKDELKYLIEYYANPCPIGAYKFASHCIEVQIITLDKMFSAQLWEAVIELCQEIVDDTSPEIVDAVKQYYGLALFNLQQYVSATDMLKSLYQKTRKENILLYSVFAEMKSINCSWREGNYELKDRQIELIKQLDSLKDNKQYKDNKNLVAILYLETAYNLGIIEKKYLEDVIDRFQEFSEEVKNDSVVKYFYALCVESNGNIDSAEQIYSELAWKKDANIACRYLICKISKGDYSEAVALYRSLDLPILNTKLKSLYLTALFYVENDNFEEVLKKFIDEVRGNFPGIIDIAFGTCKKEYIQTFIVPELKRYLNGEYLKNLGLLEKAEILSILSIGEDVEHIYDVIKTVSDLKRLNRYVVKEIYNVTFAICNKEFIHHNKALIKSQQLEVSEQIANRFLEADVFRREFLQIKYLCAGAKEKRFSMLKYAKELFEITKEDGLARNIIAMLFERNKADYDAYAPYISILSNSTKPDYCMAVASAMLRLGKTEEADLYAYKALYYLNDTVDYEIYKSYFGYYNQKLNRYHDESELKRVKGNSVVTLEENNPVDSRHPEIKVLCLDSETEFTDINNRSMDVEHITSSDPLFLKIQGSGLRQVIKIDGINFKVIKICSRADFAVGFIFKKINQHPDKFDGTVLVLSSEKPEELLEKIKSITDRTEQTESLLNFYHFKENETGLPIDSFINGDYDRYVDALNMLLHAKDQAFYTGYPTYENEENQKYVPALSTMVLLSSMNLLNLLNAVKDSLILPESYMDFFAERYSKAKETNLMSGGRLVNIDNQLTLIEDNLSYVEIWERIIDFCTECETMVISDDERIGFTIGKDINGEQFIAALRLHLIHLDAFILAAREKATLLCDDLFFRKMATYTKIRNINFASLLRYYVNDDFVVPIILELSKTNYLYIPFLARTDEEALELEKNILDGELKKKYYSNLLIAYNTAWKKVMEELFGEDIAFENIE
;
A
#
# COMPACT_ATOMS: atom_id res chain seq x y z
N MET A 1 22.46 -6.99 -33.60
CA MET A 1 21.88 -8.34 -33.45
C MET A 1 20.43 -8.17 -33.00
N ILE A 2 19.48 -8.20 -33.94
CA ILE A 2 18.05 -8.17 -33.65
C ILE A 2 17.51 -9.51 -34.18
N ARG A 3 17.33 -10.47 -33.28
CA ARG A 3 16.41 -11.59 -33.50
C ARG A 3 15.14 -11.18 -32.76
N GLY A 4 14.03 -11.08 -33.49
CA GLY A 4 12.74 -10.63 -32.95
C GLY A 4 12.42 -11.32 -31.64
N GLU A 5 12.01 -10.53 -30.65
CA GLU A 5 11.54 -11.04 -29.37
C GLU A 5 10.29 -11.89 -29.62
N LYS A 6 10.47 -13.22 -29.59
CA LYS A 6 9.39 -14.21 -29.62
C LYS A 6 8.65 -14.32 -28.28
N HIS A 7 9.02 -13.51 -27.28
CA HIS A 7 8.51 -13.60 -25.91
C HIS A 7 8.05 -12.23 -25.42
N TYR A 8 6.87 -12.20 -24.78
CA TYR A 8 6.31 -10.98 -24.19
C TYR A 8 7.15 -10.54 -22.96
N PRO A 9 7.68 -9.31 -22.90
CA PRO A 9 8.56 -8.89 -21.81
C PRO A 9 7.80 -8.62 -20.50
N ASN A 10 8.39 -9.02 -19.37
CA ASN A 10 8.06 -8.59 -17.99
C ASN A 10 6.62 -8.81 -17.49
N ILE A 11 6.14 -10.06 -17.50
CA ILE A 11 4.88 -10.46 -16.83
C ILE A 11 5.13 -10.95 -15.39
N THR A 12 4.32 -10.48 -14.43
CA THR A 12 4.45 -10.86 -13.00
C THR A 12 3.10 -11.23 -12.37
N TRP A 13 3.11 -12.06 -11.32
CA TRP A 13 1.89 -12.39 -10.58
C TRP A 13 1.28 -11.21 -9.83
N ALA A 14 2.08 -10.22 -9.46
CA ALA A 14 1.59 -8.98 -8.86
C ALA A 14 0.78 -8.18 -9.88
N GLN A 15 1.28 -8.09 -11.11
CA GLN A 15 0.55 -7.49 -12.23
C GLN A 15 -0.73 -8.28 -12.56
N PHE A 16 -0.67 -9.61 -12.59
CA PHE A 16 -1.86 -10.44 -12.76
C PHE A 16 -2.95 -10.17 -11.70
N ALA A 17 -2.58 -10.12 -10.42
CA ALA A 17 -3.51 -9.84 -9.33
C ALA A 17 -4.06 -8.41 -9.40
N MET A 18 -3.26 -7.47 -9.91
CA MET A 18 -3.67 -6.08 -10.11
C MET A 18 -4.67 -5.92 -11.27
N CYS A 19 -4.56 -6.74 -12.31
CA CYS A 19 -5.38 -6.63 -13.51
C CYS A 19 -6.70 -7.43 -13.44
N ASN A 20 -6.87 -8.27 -12.41
CA ASN A 20 -8.03 -9.16 -12.28
C ASN A 20 -8.63 -9.11 -10.87
N ASP A 21 -9.85 -8.60 -10.76
CA ASP A 21 -10.57 -8.45 -9.47
C ASP A 21 -10.82 -9.80 -8.76
N ASN A 22 -11.03 -10.88 -9.53
CA ASN A 22 -11.07 -12.25 -9.03
C ASN A 22 -9.86 -13.02 -9.57
N ALA A 23 -8.72 -12.88 -8.88
CA ALA A 23 -7.46 -13.51 -9.30
C ALA A 23 -7.56 -15.04 -9.38
N THR A 24 -8.31 -15.69 -8.49
CA THR A 24 -8.50 -17.15 -8.50
C THR A 24 -9.24 -17.62 -9.75
N GLY A 25 -10.42 -17.06 -10.02
CA GLY A 25 -11.20 -17.43 -11.22
C GLY A 25 -10.48 -17.05 -12.52
N ALA A 26 -9.80 -15.90 -12.54
CA ALA A 26 -8.98 -15.51 -13.69
C ALA A 26 -7.81 -16.48 -13.92
N PHE A 27 -7.23 -17.04 -12.85
CA PHE A 27 -6.11 -17.97 -12.96
C PHE A 27 -6.58 -19.34 -13.47
N GLU A 28 -7.78 -19.77 -13.07
CA GLU A 28 -8.44 -20.97 -13.61
C GLU A 28 -8.69 -20.82 -15.12
N ASP A 29 -9.26 -19.69 -15.55
CA ASP A 29 -9.49 -19.44 -16.99
C ASP A 29 -8.20 -19.33 -17.80
N MET A 30 -7.19 -18.63 -17.26
CA MET A 30 -5.87 -18.54 -17.88
C MET A 30 -5.25 -19.94 -18.02
N SER A 31 -5.33 -20.78 -16.99
CA SER A 31 -4.83 -22.15 -17.02
C SER A 31 -5.58 -23.00 -18.06
N ARG A 32 -6.89 -22.82 -18.20
CA ARG A 32 -7.72 -23.46 -19.23
C ARG A 32 -7.26 -23.10 -20.64
N ARG A 33 -7.02 -21.81 -20.89
CA ARG A 33 -6.51 -21.32 -22.18
C ARG A 33 -5.13 -21.90 -22.45
N LEU A 34 -4.19 -21.77 -21.52
CA LEU A 34 -2.85 -22.37 -21.64
C LEU A 34 -2.91 -23.88 -21.91
N PHE A 35 -3.79 -24.60 -21.22
CA PHE A 35 -3.98 -26.04 -21.43
C PHE A 35 -4.47 -26.36 -22.85
N THR A 36 -5.41 -25.56 -23.36
CA THR A 36 -5.96 -25.71 -24.72
C THR A 36 -4.91 -25.43 -25.80
N PHE A 37 -4.14 -24.35 -25.63
CA PHE A 37 -3.13 -23.94 -26.60
C PHE A 37 -1.90 -24.85 -26.61
N GLU A 38 -1.35 -25.18 -25.43
CA GLU A 38 -0.09 -25.94 -25.33
C GLU A 38 -0.32 -27.45 -25.47
N PHE A 39 -1.31 -28.03 -24.77
CA PHE A 39 -1.49 -29.49 -24.71
C PHE A 39 -2.52 -30.02 -25.71
N LEU A 40 -3.61 -29.29 -25.95
CA LEU A 40 -4.62 -29.69 -26.94
C LEU A 40 -4.35 -29.16 -28.36
N LYS A 41 -3.39 -28.25 -28.52
CA LYS A 41 -3.00 -27.64 -29.81
C LYS A 41 -4.19 -27.03 -30.58
N ASN A 42 -5.14 -26.44 -29.85
CA ASN A 42 -6.41 -25.91 -30.38
C ASN A 42 -7.25 -26.93 -31.20
N SER A 43 -7.00 -28.23 -31.06
CA SER A 43 -7.75 -29.26 -31.80
C SER A 43 -9.13 -29.54 -31.20
N ARG A 44 -9.35 -29.19 -29.93
CA ARG A 44 -10.60 -29.40 -29.17
C ARG A 44 -10.79 -28.29 -28.15
N ILE A 45 -12.02 -27.83 -27.99
CA ILE A 45 -12.43 -26.91 -26.92
C ILE A 45 -12.81 -27.75 -25.70
N PRO A 46 -12.16 -27.58 -24.54
CA PRO A 46 -12.50 -28.34 -23.35
C PRO A 46 -13.82 -27.86 -22.74
N HIS A 47 -14.73 -28.78 -22.45
CA HIS A 47 -16.00 -28.49 -21.78
C HIS A 47 -15.78 -28.44 -20.25
N SER A 48 -16.18 -27.34 -19.61
CA SER A 48 -16.12 -27.15 -18.15
C SER A 48 -17.54 -27.13 -17.59
N ASP A 49 -17.95 -28.20 -16.91
CA ASP A 49 -19.20 -28.24 -16.17
C ASP A 49 -19.08 -27.45 -14.85
N HIS A 50 -20.21 -26.91 -14.36
CA HIS A 50 -20.29 -26.37 -13.01
C HIS A 50 -20.09 -27.51 -12.00
N ASN A 51 -18.85 -27.68 -11.52
CA ASN A 51 -18.36 -28.67 -10.54
C ASN A 51 -17.78 -29.98 -11.11
N ASN A 52 -16.71 -29.88 -11.91
CA ASN A 52 -15.85 -31.04 -12.18
C ASN A 52 -15.10 -31.44 -10.88
N PRO A 53 -15.30 -32.66 -10.32
CA PRO A 53 -14.71 -32.99 -9.02
C PRO A 53 -13.19 -33.19 -9.08
N GLY A 54 -12.43 -32.19 -8.64
CA GLY A 54 -10.97 -32.32 -8.47
C GLY A 54 -10.11 -31.96 -9.68
N VAL A 55 -10.72 -31.64 -10.82
CA VAL A 55 -10.08 -31.14 -12.06
C VAL A 55 -10.98 -30.06 -12.66
N GLU A 56 -10.46 -29.20 -13.53
CA GLU A 56 -11.25 -28.09 -14.09
C GLU A 56 -12.02 -28.46 -15.37
N VAL A 57 -11.59 -29.53 -16.04
CA VAL A 57 -12.20 -30.05 -17.29
C VAL A 57 -12.30 -31.58 -17.22
N LEU A 58 -13.29 -32.15 -17.90
CA LEU A 58 -13.39 -33.61 -18.00
C LEU A 58 -12.13 -34.21 -18.67
N PRO A 59 -11.74 -35.47 -18.37
CA PRO A 59 -10.60 -36.12 -19.01
C PRO A 59 -10.72 -36.14 -20.55
N ILE A 60 -9.74 -35.55 -21.23
CA ILE A 60 -9.72 -35.42 -22.70
C ILE A 60 -8.57 -36.25 -23.26
N LEU A 61 -8.83 -37.05 -24.29
CA LEU A 61 -7.77 -37.74 -25.02
C LEU A 61 -6.87 -36.71 -25.71
N GLU A 62 -5.57 -36.70 -25.37
CA GLU A 62 -4.59 -35.76 -25.92
C GLU A 62 -4.42 -35.95 -27.45
N PRO A 63 -4.01 -34.93 -28.22
CA PRO A 63 -3.79 -35.05 -29.65
C PRO A 63 -2.73 -36.11 -30.01
N PRO A 64 -2.78 -36.71 -31.22
CA PRO A 64 -1.80 -37.71 -31.62
C PRO A 64 -0.37 -37.15 -31.60
N HIS A 65 0.56 -37.87 -30.99
CA HIS A 65 1.98 -37.51 -31.01
C HIS A 65 2.61 -37.91 -32.34
N LYS A 66 3.50 -37.06 -32.87
CA LYS A 66 4.21 -37.32 -34.15
C LYS A 66 5.21 -38.47 -34.06
N ASP A 67 5.61 -38.83 -32.84
CA ASP A 67 6.57 -39.90 -32.54
C ASP A 67 5.91 -41.27 -32.30
N GLY A 68 4.58 -41.36 -32.41
CA GLY A 68 3.84 -42.62 -32.25
C GLY A 68 3.62 -43.06 -30.80
N THR A 69 3.92 -42.21 -29.81
CA THR A 69 3.61 -42.50 -28.40
C THR A 69 2.10 -42.60 -28.15
N LYS A 70 1.71 -43.48 -27.21
CA LYS A 70 0.29 -43.75 -26.90
C LYS A 70 -0.36 -42.49 -26.31
N GLN A 71 -1.49 -42.08 -26.88
CA GLN A 71 -2.29 -40.97 -26.37
C GLN A 71 -2.84 -41.28 -24.98
N ARG A 72 -2.70 -40.32 -24.07
CA ARG A 72 -3.22 -40.33 -22.71
C ARG A 72 -4.51 -39.51 -22.61
N LYS A 73 -5.40 -39.90 -21.70
CA LYS A 73 -6.48 -39.03 -21.23
C LYS A 73 -5.93 -38.05 -20.19
N ILE A 74 -5.94 -36.77 -20.53
CA ILE A 74 -5.32 -35.70 -19.76
C ILE A 74 -6.39 -34.73 -19.25
N SER A 75 -6.13 -34.13 -18.10
CA SER A 75 -6.89 -33.00 -17.55
C SER A 75 -5.94 -32.06 -16.79
N PHE A 76 -6.47 -30.98 -16.21
CA PHE A 76 -5.69 -30.08 -15.38
C PHE A 76 -6.46 -29.67 -14.11
N GLN A 77 -5.70 -29.22 -13.13
CA GLN A 77 -6.17 -28.60 -11.90
C GLN A 77 -5.37 -27.31 -11.72
N SER A 78 -6.03 -26.23 -11.29
CA SER A 78 -5.40 -24.93 -11.14
C SER A 78 -5.57 -24.38 -9.73
N LYS A 79 -4.47 -23.94 -9.12
CA LYS A 79 -4.48 -23.34 -7.78
C LYS A 79 -3.77 -21.99 -7.76
N TYR A 80 -4.54 -20.96 -7.43
CA TYR A 80 -4.01 -19.65 -7.12
C TYR A 80 -3.94 -19.47 -5.60
N PHE A 81 -2.76 -19.12 -5.09
CA PHE A 81 -2.54 -18.81 -3.67
C PHE A 81 -2.03 -17.37 -3.51
N GLU A 82 -2.72 -16.57 -2.71
CA GLU A 82 -2.23 -15.24 -2.33
C GLU A 82 -1.04 -15.34 -1.35
N GLY A 83 -1.19 -16.19 -0.32
CA GLY A 83 -0.19 -16.49 0.71
C GLY A 83 0.68 -17.73 0.42
N LYS A 84 0.94 -18.55 1.47
CA LYS A 84 1.67 -19.82 1.36
C LYS A 84 0.80 -20.90 0.66
N ILE A 85 1.44 -21.86 -0.01
CA ILE A 85 0.76 -22.98 -0.69
C ILE A 85 -0.02 -23.82 0.32
N SER A 86 -1.30 -24.05 0.04
CA SER A 86 -2.15 -24.94 0.85
C SER A 86 -2.20 -26.34 0.22
N TYR A 87 -1.28 -27.23 0.65
CA TYR A 87 -1.28 -28.62 0.18
C TYR A 87 -2.53 -29.40 0.64
N SER A 88 -3.25 -28.95 1.67
CA SER A 88 -4.53 -29.58 2.05
C SER A 88 -5.59 -29.38 0.96
N GLN A 89 -5.67 -28.20 0.36
CA GLN A 89 -6.58 -27.93 -0.77
C GLN A 89 -6.22 -28.75 -2.01
N ILE A 90 -4.92 -28.84 -2.34
CA ILE A 90 -4.42 -29.67 -3.46
C ILE A 90 -4.79 -31.14 -3.23
N LYS A 91 -4.51 -31.67 -2.03
CA LYS A 91 -4.83 -33.05 -1.67
C LYS A 91 -6.32 -33.35 -1.75
N GLU A 92 -7.17 -32.41 -1.33
CA GLU A 92 -8.61 -32.59 -1.40
C GLU A 92 -9.11 -32.64 -2.86
N SER A 93 -8.66 -31.73 -3.71
CA SER A 93 -8.92 -31.81 -5.17
C SER A 93 -8.50 -33.18 -5.73
N PHE A 94 -7.33 -33.70 -5.37
CA PHE A 94 -6.87 -34.99 -5.88
C PHE A 94 -7.63 -36.19 -5.33
N ARG A 95 -8.10 -36.15 -4.08
CA ARG A 95 -9.02 -37.20 -3.57
C ARG A 95 -10.32 -37.22 -4.36
N GLN A 96 -10.87 -36.06 -4.70
CA GLN A 96 -12.05 -35.97 -5.56
C GLN A 96 -11.73 -36.50 -6.97
N ALA A 97 -10.61 -36.09 -7.56
CA ALA A 97 -10.22 -36.58 -8.89
C ALA A 97 -10.08 -38.10 -8.94
N VAL A 98 -9.44 -38.72 -7.93
CA VAL A 98 -9.33 -40.19 -7.80
C VAL A 98 -10.71 -40.82 -7.65
N LYS A 99 -11.56 -40.27 -6.78
CA LYS A 99 -12.90 -40.83 -6.49
C LYS A 99 -13.79 -40.88 -7.74
N TYR A 100 -13.69 -39.88 -8.63
CA TYR A 100 -14.58 -39.74 -9.78
C TYR A 100 -13.97 -40.20 -11.11
N TYR A 101 -12.65 -40.15 -11.27
CA TYR A 101 -11.98 -40.39 -12.56
C TYR A 101 -10.91 -41.48 -12.53
N SER A 102 -10.82 -42.28 -11.46
CA SER A 102 -9.97 -43.47 -11.46
C SER A 102 -10.28 -44.34 -12.67
N SER A 103 -9.25 -44.79 -13.41
CA SER A 103 -9.31 -45.55 -14.68
C SER A 103 -9.71 -44.77 -15.95
N GLU A 104 -10.13 -43.51 -15.83
CA GLU A 104 -10.50 -42.66 -16.98
C GLU A 104 -9.58 -41.45 -17.17
N LEU A 105 -8.61 -41.26 -16.28
CA LEU A 105 -7.65 -40.17 -16.31
C LEU A 105 -6.26 -40.75 -16.15
N ASP A 106 -5.36 -40.39 -17.06
CA ASP A 106 -3.98 -40.89 -17.05
C ASP A 106 -3.03 -39.82 -16.47
N LEU A 107 -3.31 -38.53 -16.66
CA LEU A 107 -2.42 -37.43 -16.27
C LEU A 107 -3.20 -36.16 -15.87
N ILE A 108 -2.77 -35.54 -14.77
CA ILE A 108 -3.20 -34.20 -14.34
C ILE A 108 -2.04 -33.22 -14.45
N TYR A 109 -2.25 -32.14 -15.20
CA TYR A 109 -1.39 -30.95 -15.13
C TYR A 109 -1.83 -30.06 -13.96
N LEU A 110 -0.94 -29.79 -13.01
CA LEU A 110 -1.22 -28.89 -11.88
C LEU A 110 -0.61 -27.51 -12.15
N PHE A 111 -1.44 -26.55 -12.55
CA PHE A 111 -1.05 -25.16 -12.68
C PHE A 111 -1.08 -24.47 -11.30
N CYS A 112 0.01 -23.79 -10.94
CA CYS A 112 0.10 -23.07 -9.66
C CYS A 112 0.87 -21.76 -9.80
N ASN A 113 0.34 -20.65 -9.25
CA ASN A 113 1.03 -19.35 -9.30
C ASN A 113 2.27 -19.27 -8.37
N LYS A 114 2.42 -20.22 -7.43
CA LYS A 114 3.59 -20.34 -6.54
C LYS A 114 4.43 -21.56 -6.91
N THR A 115 5.73 -21.52 -6.65
CA THR A 115 6.65 -22.61 -7.00
C THR A 115 6.29 -23.89 -6.23
N LEU A 116 6.03 -24.98 -6.95
CA LEU A 116 5.78 -26.29 -6.37
C LEU A 116 7.08 -27.10 -6.32
N THR A 117 7.57 -27.38 -5.11
CA THR A 117 8.79 -28.17 -4.93
C THR A 117 8.47 -29.66 -4.80
N LYS A 118 8.86 -30.46 -5.79
CA LYS A 118 8.57 -31.92 -5.85
C LYS A 118 9.11 -32.71 -4.65
N THR A 119 10.14 -32.21 -3.97
CA THR A 119 10.75 -32.88 -2.81
C THR A 119 10.00 -32.64 -1.49
N THR A 120 9.11 -31.64 -1.42
CA THR A 120 8.38 -31.28 -0.19
C THR A 120 7.39 -32.37 0.20
N LYS A 121 7.27 -32.63 1.51
CA LYS A 121 6.36 -33.64 2.07
C LYS A 121 4.92 -33.49 1.55
N GLY A 122 4.38 -32.26 1.54
CA GLY A 122 3.03 -31.99 1.06
C GLY A 122 2.80 -32.36 -0.41
N TYR A 123 3.79 -32.11 -1.28
CA TYR A 123 3.72 -32.50 -2.70
C TYR A 123 3.79 -34.02 -2.86
N LYS A 124 4.75 -34.68 -2.21
CA LYS A 124 4.89 -36.14 -2.24
C LYS A 124 3.63 -36.85 -1.76
N GLU A 125 2.99 -36.32 -0.72
CA GLU A 125 1.70 -36.85 -0.23
C GLU A 125 0.58 -36.66 -1.26
N ALA A 126 0.53 -35.52 -1.96
CA ALA A 126 -0.47 -35.26 -3.00
C ALA A 126 -0.25 -36.15 -4.23
N GLU A 127 1.00 -36.31 -4.68
CA GLU A 127 1.40 -37.21 -5.76
C GLU A 127 1.09 -38.67 -5.43
N ALA A 128 1.35 -39.11 -4.19
CA ALA A 128 1.04 -40.46 -3.74
C ALA A 128 -0.47 -40.79 -3.75
N ILE A 129 -1.36 -39.79 -3.61
CA ILE A 129 -2.81 -39.98 -3.74
C ILE A 129 -3.16 -40.38 -5.18
N LEU A 130 -2.62 -39.66 -6.17
CA LEU A 130 -2.87 -39.90 -7.59
C LEU A 130 -2.17 -41.17 -8.10
N MET A 131 -0.93 -41.40 -7.70
CA MET A 131 -0.13 -42.57 -8.12
C MET A 131 -0.79 -43.90 -7.72
N LYS A 132 -1.43 -43.96 -6.54
CA LYS A 132 -2.21 -45.15 -6.12
C LYS A 132 -3.39 -45.46 -7.04
N ALA A 133 -3.90 -44.47 -7.76
CA ALA A 133 -5.00 -44.61 -8.73
C ALA A 133 -4.51 -44.73 -10.17
N GLY A 134 -3.18 -44.78 -10.41
CA GLY A 134 -2.60 -44.84 -11.75
C GLY A 134 -2.59 -43.49 -12.50
N ILE A 135 -2.84 -42.37 -11.81
CA ILE A 135 -2.86 -41.02 -12.40
C ILE A 135 -1.49 -40.36 -12.19
N GLU A 136 -0.86 -39.90 -13.27
CA GLU A 136 0.39 -39.12 -13.23
C GLU A 136 0.09 -37.66 -12.83
N LEU A 137 0.99 -37.01 -12.10
CA LEU A 137 0.90 -35.60 -11.73
C LEU A 137 2.07 -34.82 -12.33
N TYR A 138 1.76 -33.80 -13.15
CA TYR A 138 2.77 -32.93 -13.74
C TYR A 138 2.57 -31.48 -13.28
N PRO A 139 3.46 -30.92 -12.44
CA PRO A 139 3.33 -29.55 -11.98
C PRO A 139 3.86 -28.57 -13.04
N ILE A 140 3.15 -27.46 -13.19
CA ILE A 140 3.59 -26.28 -13.95
C ILE A 140 3.39 -25.10 -13.01
N SER A 141 4.48 -24.53 -12.49
CA SER A 141 4.42 -23.64 -11.34
C SER A 141 5.23 -22.35 -11.47
N ASN A 142 4.67 -21.26 -10.94
CA ASN A 142 5.28 -19.92 -10.87
C ASN A 142 5.92 -19.48 -12.20
N SER A 143 7.25 -19.49 -12.30
CA SER A 143 7.98 -19.05 -13.49
C SER A 143 7.68 -19.93 -14.69
N GLU A 144 7.43 -21.23 -14.53
CA GLU A 144 7.09 -22.13 -15.64
C GLU A 144 5.75 -21.73 -16.28
N VAL A 145 4.79 -21.28 -15.48
CA VAL A 145 3.49 -20.78 -15.98
C VAL A 145 3.70 -19.44 -16.68
N LEU A 146 4.47 -18.51 -16.09
CA LEU A 146 4.81 -17.23 -16.72
C LEU A 146 5.56 -17.44 -18.04
N ASP A 147 6.52 -18.36 -18.09
CA ASP A 147 7.24 -18.71 -19.30
C ASP A 147 6.30 -19.26 -20.36
N LEU A 148 5.31 -20.08 -19.99
CA LEU A 148 4.26 -20.55 -20.90
C LEU A 148 3.44 -19.38 -21.45
N ILE A 149 3.00 -18.46 -20.57
CA ILE A 149 2.22 -17.27 -20.94
C ILE A 149 3.01 -16.38 -21.90
N SER A 150 4.31 -16.22 -21.68
CA SER A 150 5.17 -15.39 -22.53
C SER A 150 5.19 -15.83 -24.00
N LYS A 151 4.85 -17.09 -24.29
CA LYS A 151 4.74 -17.64 -25.64
C LYS A 151 3.44 -17.26 -26.35
N TYR A 152 2.39 -16.90 -25.59
CA TYR A 152 1.04 -16.64 -26.09
C TYR A 152 0.63 -15.20 -25.79
N LYS A 153 0.93 -14.30 -26.72
CA LYS A 153 0.72 -12.84 -26.59
C LYS A 153 -0.73 -12.50 -26.27
N GLU A 154 -1.68 -13.21 -26.87
CA GLU A 154 -3.11 -13.09 -26.61
C GLU A 154 -3.49 -13.42 -25.16
N ILE A 155 -2.86 -14.42 -24.54
CA ILE A 155 -3.10 -14.77 -23.13
C ILE A 155 -2.43 -13.73 -22.22
N ALA A 156 -1.19 -13.33 -22.53
CA ALA A 156 -0.48 -12.30 -21.77
C ALA A 156 -1.27 -10.98 -21.73
N ASN A 157 -1.72 -10.49 -22.89
CA ASN A 157 -2.53 -9.28 -22.99
C ASN A 157 -3.86 -9.41 -22.24
N TYR A 158 -4.51 -10.58 -22.34
CA TYR A 158 -5.81 -10.81 -21.73
C TYR A 158 -5.77 -10.70 -20.20
N PHE A 159 -4.73 -11.24 -19.55
CA PHE A 159 -4.68 -11.41 -18.09
C PHE A 159 -3.69 -10.48 -17.37
N PHE A 160 -2.68 -9.93 -18.06
CA PHE A 160 -1.59 -9.18 -17.43
C PHE A 160 -1.57 -7.70 -17.83
N LEU A 161 -2.43 -7.23 -18.72
CA LEU A 161 -2.57 -5.80 -18.98
C LEU A 161 -3.72 -5.22 -18.17
N PRO A 162 -3.54 -4.06 -17.51
CA PRO A 162 -4.64 -3.38 -16.86
C PRO A 162 -5.66 -3.00 -17.94
N ARG A 163 -6.94 -3.27 -17.67
CA ARG A 163 -8.04 -2.80 -18.52
C ARG A 163 -8.09 -1.28 -18.38
N LYS A 164 -7.38 -0.60 -19.26
CA LYS A 164 -7.41 0.85 -19.31
C LYS A 164 -8.74 1.26 -19.92
N ARG A 165 -9.47 2.14 -19.26
CA ARG A 165 -10.33 3.06 -19.99
C ARG A 165 -9.40 3.87 -20.89
N PRO A 166 -9.60 3.89 -22.20
CA PRO A 166 -9.11 5.01 -22.94
C PRO A 166 -9.85 6.25 -22.39
N ASN A 167 -9.20 7.41 -22.39
CA ASN A 167 -9.91 8.67 -22.15
C ASN A 167 -10.86 8.90 -23.33
N ASP A 168 -12.00 8.23 -23.34
CA ASP A 168 -12.98 8.13 -24.43
C ASP A 168 -13.98 9.29 -24.38
N VAL A 169 -13.48 10.51 -24.21
CA VAL A 169 -14.29 11.74 -24.32
C VAL A 169 -14.89 11.90 -25.73
N SER A 170 -14.42 11.15 -26.72
CA SER A 170 -14.80 11.30 -28.13
C SER A 170 -15.77 10.23 -28.68
N LEU A 171 -16.16 9.24 -27.87
CA LEU A 171 -17.22 8.28 -28.19
C LEU A 171 -18.63 8.94 -28.25
N CYS A 172 -18.72 10.26 -28.04
CA CYS A 172 -19.95 11.05 -28.18
C CYS A 172 -20.28 11.39 -29.64
N GLN A 173 -19.33 11.22 -30.58
CA GLN A 173 -19.52 11.59 -31.99
C GLN A 173 -20.03 10.43 -32.86
N THR A 174 -20.00 9.19 -32.37
CA THR A 174 -20.61 8.02 -33.03
C THR A 174 -22.09 7.99 -32.74
N HIS A 175 -22.84 8.76 -33.52
CA HIS A 175 -24.29 8.85 -33.45
C HIS A 175 -24.95 7.86 -34.42
N THR A 176 -26.03 7.24 -33.99
CA THR A 176 -26.93 6.48 -34.86
C THR A 176 -28.35 6.84 -34.46
N GLU A 177 -29.09 7.37 -35.41
CA GLU A 177 -30.44 7.88 -35.24
C GLU A 177 -31.42 6.72 -35.04
N ILE A 178 -32.49 6.96 -34.28
CA ILE A 178 -33.67 6.09 -34.34
C ILE A 178 -34.43 6.42 -35.62
N ILE A 179 -34.67 5.38 -36.41
CA ILE A 179 -35.53 5.40 -37.59
C ILE A 179 -36.88 4.83 -37.18
N VAL A 180 -37.96 5.55 -37.52
CA VAL A 180 -39.33 5.05 -37.38
C VAL A 180 -39.79 4.60 -38.76
N ASN A 181 -40.03 3.30 -38.91
CA ASN A 181 -40.49 2.75 -40.18
C ASN A 181 -41.93 2.21 -40.06
N ASN A 182 -42.89 2.90 -40.67
CA ASN A 182 -44.32 2.59 -40.53
C ASN A 182 -44.92 1.79 -41.72
N GLY A 183 -44.10 1.42 -42.72
CA GLY A 183 -44.50 0.62 -43.90
C GLY A 183 -43.32 -0.15 -44.50
N GLU A 184 -43.54 -1.33 -45.08
CA GLU A 184 -42.48 -2.08 -45.78
C GLU A 184 -42.28 -1.50 -47.20
N LYS A 185 -41.02 -1.26 -47.60
CA LYS A 185 -40.65 -1.33 -49.03
C LYS A 185 -40.70 -2.79 -49.49
N VAL A 186 -41.89 -3.33 -49.70
CA VAL A 186 -42.04 -4.61 -50.41
C VAL A 186 -41.83 -4.35 -51.90
N THR A 187 -40.59 -4.42 -52.34
CA THR A 187 -40.31 -4.71 -53.75
C THR A 187 -40.61 -6.18 -53.99
N GLY A 188 -41.87 -6.48 -54.30
CA GLY A 188 -42.28 -7.81 -54.74
C GLY A 188 -43.52 -8.36 -54.05
N CYS A 189 -44.68 -7.71 -54.21
CA CYS A 189 -45.94 -8.45 -54.13
C CYS A 189 -46.40 -8.78 -55.54
N THR A 190 -46.24 -10.04 -55.92
CA THR A 190 -46.90 -10.59 -57.10
C THR A 190 -48.39 -10.53 -56.83
N VAL A 191 -49.08 -9.65 -57.57
CA VAL A 191 -50.55 -9.56 -57.59
C VAL A 191 -51.12 -10.97 -57.78
N CYS A 192 -51.63 -11.57 -56.71
CA CYS A 192 -52.55 -12.70 -56.81
C CYS A 192 -53.94 -12.11 -57.02
N PRO A 193 -54.59 -12.32 -58.18
CA PRO A 193 -55.97 -11.90 -58.36
C PRO A 193 -56.86 -12.81 -57.52
N ILE A 194 -57.26 -12.36 -56.33
CA ILE A 194 -58.35 -13.00 -55.60
C ILE A 194 -59.64 -12.67 -56.36
N GLN A 195 -60.13 -13.62 -57.16
CA GLN A 195 -61.50 -13.62 -57.66
C GLN A 195 -62.46 -13.76 -56.48
N LEU A 196 -62.95 -12.64 -55.94
CA LEU A 196 -64.03 -12.61 -54.95
C LEU A 196 -65.37 -12.34 -55.64
N LYS A 197 -66.29 -13.29 -55.46
CA LYS A 197 -67.68 -13.23 -55.95
C LYS A 197 -68.38 -11.99 -55.36
N LYS A 198 -68.95 -11.14 -56.23
CA LYS A 198 -69.84 -10.03 -55.87
C LYS A 198 -70.94 -10.52 -54.91
N GLN A 199 -70.89 -10.10 -53.66
CA GLN A 199 -72.03 -10.17 -52.74
C GLN A 199 -72.75 -8.83 -52.77
N VAL A 200 -73.99 -8.82 -53.27
CA VAL A 200 -74.89 -7.67 -53.19
C VAL A 200 -75.47 -7.63 -51.78
N ILE A 201 -75.05 -6.65 -50.98
CA ILE A 201 -75.53 -6.41 -49.61
C ILE A 201 -76.37 -5.12 -49.59
N VAL A 202 -77.34 -5.06 -48.68
CA VAL A 202 -78.29 -3.95 -48.49
C VAL A 202 -77.54 -2.62 -48.24
N PRO A 203 -77.88 -1.51 -48.94
CA PRO A 203 -77.19 -0.22 -48.83
C PRO A 203 -77.06 0.35 -47.41
N ARG A 204 -78.05 0.11 -46.54
CA ARG A 204 -78.00 0.55 -45.12
C ARG A 204 -76.95 -0.18 -44.28
N LEU A 205 -76.70 -1.47 -44.57
CA LEU A 205 -75.66 -2.26 -43.88
C LEU A 205 -74.25 -1.83 -44.34
N LEU A 206 -74.11 -1.46 -45.61
CA LEU A 206 -72.86 -0.92 -46.15
C LEU A 206 -72.54 0.46 -45.57
N GLN A 207 -73.53 1.35 -45.40
CA GLN A 207 -73.32 2.65 -44.76
C GLN A 207 -72.88 2.52 -43.28
N SER A 208 -73.49 1.63 -42.50
CA SER A 208 -73.04 1.35 -41.12
C SER A 208 -71.65 0.72 -41.07
N PHE A 209 -71.32 -0.14 -42.04
CA PHE A 209 -70.00 -0.75 -42.17
C PHE A 209 -68.94 0.31 -42.51
N VAL A 210 -69.19 1.19 -43.50
CA VAL A 210 -68.28 2.29 -43.87
C VAL A 210 -68.01 3.20 -42.68
N GLN A 211 -69.03 3.61 -41.91
CA GLN A 211 -68.85 4.47 -40.73
C GLN A 211 -68.05 3.79 -39.60
N GLU A 212 -68.30 2.51 -39.31
CA GLU A 212 -67.47 1.74 -38.36
C GLU A 212 -66.01 1.65 -38.83
N LYS A 213 -65.79 1.47 -40.14
CA LYS A 213 -64.46 1.34 -40.70
C LYS A 213 -63.71 2.65 -40.83
N ILE A 214 -64.39 3.80 -40.97
CA ILE A 214 -63.74 5.12 -40.92
C ILE A 214 -63.07 5.32 -39.58
N GLU A 215 -63.77 5.11 -38.47
CA GLU A 215 -63.17 5.26 -37.14
C GLU A 215 -62.02 4.27 -36.90
N LEU A 216 -62.15 3.03 -37.40
CA LEU A 216 -61.08 2.05 -37.33
C LEU A 216 -59.84 2.47 -38.16
N CYS A 217 -60.04 2.89 -39.41
CA CYS A 217 -58.96 3.37 -40.29
C CYS A 217 -58.32 4.66 -39.75
N LYS A 218 -59.13 5.59 -39.23
CA LYS A 218 -58.67 6.78 -38.52
C LYS A 218 -57.77 6.38 -37.36
N SER A 219 -58.20 5.44 -36.51
CA SER A 219 -57.37 4.96 -35.40
C SER A 219 -56.04 4.38 -35.87
N PHE A 220 -55.98 3.66 -37.00
CA PHE A 220 -54.71 3.20 -37.56
C PHE A 220 -53.80 4.33 -38.02
N ILE A 221 -54.33 5.41 -38.60
CA ILE A 221 -53.53 6.60 -38.95
C ILE A 221 -52.99 7.27 -37.69
N LEU A 222 -53.85 7.50 -36.70
CA LEU A 222 -53.45 8.17 -35.46
C LEU A 222 -52.42 7.36 -34.66
N GLU A 223 -52.46 6.04 -34.78
CA GLU A 223 -51.47 5.12 -34.19
C GLU A 223 -50.26 4.83 -35.09
N MET A 224 -50.18 5.46 -36.27
CA MET A 224 -49.14 5.22 -37.28
C MET A 224 -49.00 3.74 -37.72
N ASN A 225 -50.12 3.01 -37.78
CA ASN A 225 -50.20 1.63 -38.23
C ASN A 225 -50.67 1.53 -39.69
N LEU A 226 -49.88 2.09 -40.60
CA LEU A 226 -50.26 2.25 -42.01
C LEU A 226 -50.34 0.91 -42.77
N GLU A 227 -49.64 -0.13 -42.30
CA GLU A 227 -49.74 -1.48 -42.85
C GLU A 227 -51.14 -2.09 -42.62
N LYS A 228 -51.64 -2.04 -41.37
CA LYS A 228 -53.02 -2.46 -41.07
C LYS A 228 -54.05 -1.57 -41.76
N LEU A 229 -53.75 -0.27 -41.88
CA LEU A 229 -54.59 0.63 -42.65
C LEU A 229 -54.73 0.14 -44.10
N SER A 230 -53.61 -0.10 -44.80
CA SER A 230 -53.61 -0.58 -46.18
C SER A 230 -54.32 -1.94 -46.32
N GLU A 231 -54.03 -2.92 -45.44
CA GLU A 231 -54.74 -4.20 -45.47
C GLU A 231 -56.26 -4.08 -45.29
N GLN A 232 -56.69 -3.18 -44.39
CA GLN A 232 -58.10 -3.00 -44.10
C GLN A 232 -58.79 -2.22 -45.21
N LEU A 233 -58.12 -1.20 -45.77
CA LEU A 233 -58.62 -0.47 -46.93
C LEU A 233 -58.76 -1.40 -48.14
N ASP A 234 -57.80 -2.28 -48.42
CA ASP A 234 -57.90 -3.26 -49.51
C ASP A 234 -59.08 -4.22 -49.31
N LYS A 235 -59.34 -4.66 -48.07
CA LYS A 235 -60.54 -5.45 -47.73
C LYS A 235 -61.82 -4.66 -47.92
N ILE A 236 -61.85 -3.38 -47.57
CA ILE A 236 -63.04 -2.52 -47.68
C ILE A 236 -63.34 -2.19 -49.14
N PHE A 237 -62.34 -1.82 -49.93
CA PHE A 237 -62.48 -1.52 -51.36
C PHE A 237 -62.71 -2.77 -52.24
N SER A 238 -62.73 -3.97 -51.64
CA SER A 238 -63.26 -5.17 -52.30
C SER A 238 -64.78 -5.17 -52.47
N TYR A 239 -65.49 -4.28 -51.74
CA TYR A 239 -66.93 -4.03 -51.88
C TYR A 239 -67.21 -2.82 -52.78
N GLU A 240 -68.36 -2.80 -53.48
CA GLU A 240 -68.80 -1.68 -54.31
C GLU A 240 -69.43 -0.59 -53.43
N ILE A 241 -68.62 0.36 -52.96
CA ILE A 241 -68.99 1.41 -51.98
C ILE A 241 -69.10 2.82 -52.58
N SER A 242 -69.00 2.95 -53.91
CA SER A 242 -69.16 4.24 -54.59
C SER A 242 -70.57 4.80 -54.38
N GLY A 243 -70.67 6.10 -54.06
CA GLY A 243 -71.93 6.78 -53.74
C GLY A 243 -72.47 6.58 -52.30
N ILE A 244 -71.72 5.90 -51.42
CA ILE A 244 -72.04 5.77 -49.99
C ILE A 244 -71.34 6.90 -49.22
N GLU A 245 -72.08 7.59 -48.34
CA GLU A 245 -71.56 8.64 -47.46
C GLU A 245 -70.47 8.09 -46.52
N GLY A 246 -69.28 8.72 -46.55
CA GLY A 246 -68.09 8.32 -45.80
C GLY A 246 -67.01 7.63 -46.66
N THR A 247 -67.35 7.18 -47.87
CA THR A 247 -66.38 6.58 -48.81
C THR A 247 -65.27 7.59 -49.18
N GLU A 248 -65.60 8.88 -49.26
CA GLU A 248 -64.65 9.97 -49.50
C GLU A 248 -63.52 10.02 -48.44
N LYS A 249 -63.85 9.77 -47.15
CA LYS A 249 -62.85 9.71 -46.08
C LYS A 249 -61.94 8.49 -46.19
N LEU A 250 -62.49 7.32 -46.54
CA LEU A 250 -61.70 6.11 -46.74
C LEU A 250 -60.77 6.23 -47.96
N LEU A 251 -61.22 6.92 -49.01
CA LEU A 251 -60.40 7.22 -50.18
C LEU A 251 -59.27 8.20 -49.82
N PHE A 252 -59.57 9.21 -48.99
CA PHE A 252 -58.56 10.11 -48.43
C PHE A 252 -57.51 9.35 -47.59
N TYR A 253 -57.93 8.44 -46.71
CA TYR A 253 -57.01 7.60 -45.94
C TYR A 253 -56.16 6.67 -46.82
N ARG A 254 -56.73 6.14 -47.91
CA ARG A 254 -55.98 5.37 -48.92
C ARG A 254 -54.92 6.23 -49.60
N ASN A 255 -55.27 7.47 -49.93
CA ASN A 255 -54.34 8.42 -50.54
C ASN A 255 -53.22 8.85 -49.57
N ILE A 256 -53.52 9.01 -48.27
CA ILE A 256 -52.49 9.20 -47.23
C ILE A 256 -51.54 8.00 -47.19
N ALA A 257 -52.07 6.77 -47.13
CA ALA A 257 -51.25 5.56 -47.10
C ALA A 257 -50.37 5.43 -48.35
N ASN A 258 -50.96 5.64 -49.54
CA ASN A 258 -50.24 5.63 -50.81
C ASN A 258 -49.14 6.69 -50.88
N LEU A 259 -49.41 7.92 -50.41
CA LEU A 259 -48.44 9.00 -50.38
C LEU A 259 -47.27 8.67 -49.43
N HIS A 260 -47.58 8.06 -48.28
CA HIS A 260 -46.57 7.60 -47.31
C HIS A 260 -45.67 6.51 -47.90
N ASP A 261 -46.26 5.55 -48.63
CA ASP A 261 -45.54 4.48 -49.35
C ASP A 261 -44.73 4.99 -50.56
N GLY A 262 -44.82 6.28 -50.89
CA GLY A 262 -44.12 6.91 -52.00
C GLY A 262 -44.76 6.67 -53.37
N ASN A 263 -46.03 6.26 -53.42
CA ASN A 263 -46.80 6.16 -54.65
C ASN A 263 -47.22 7.56 -55.13
N ASN A 264 -47.34 7.73 -56.45
CA ASN A 264 -47.91 8.95 -57.02
C ASN A 264 -49.42 8.99 -56.71
N VAL A 265 -49.85 10.07 -56.06
CA VAL A 265 -51.24 10.33 -55.72
C VAL A 265 -51.73 11.52 -56.55
N GLU A 266 -52.79 11.33 -57.32
CA GLU A 266 -53.44 12.39 -58.10
C GLU A 266 -54.52 13.10 -57.25
N THR A 267 -54.55 14.43 -57.29
CA THR A 267 -55.52 15.27 -56.56
C THR A 267 -56.92 15.30 -57.19
N GLU A 268 -57.05 14.91 -58.47
CA GLU A 268 -58.30 14.97 -59.25
C GLU A 268 -59.13 13.69 -59.14
N THR A 269 -59.48 13.28 -57.92
CA THR A 269 -60.50 12.25 -57.71
C THR A 269 -61.86 12.91 -57.54
N ASP A 270 -62.78 12.71 -58.49
CA ASP A 270 -64.15 13.24 -58.46
C ASP A 270 -64.97 12.74 -57.23
N GLU A 271 -64.43 11.78 -56.49
CA GLU A 271 -65.04 11.13 -55.31
C GLU A 271 -64.60 11.74 -53.94
N LEU A 272 -63.70 12.75 -53.91
CA LEU A 272 -63.32 13.48 -52.68
C LEU A 272 -64.07 14.81 -52.52
N THR A 273 -64.38 15.21 -51.29
CA THR A 273 -64.89 16.56 -50.95
C THR A 273 -63.80 17.62 -51.07
N ASP A 274 -64.16 18.86 -51.39
CA ASP A 274 -63.21 19.97 -51.59
C ASP A 274 -62.27 20.18 -50.38
N ASP A 275 -62.78 20.09 -49.15
CA ASP A 275 -61.95 20.19 -47.92
C ASP A 275 -60.87 19.10 -47.84
N LEU A 276 -61.18 17.86 -48.24
CA LEU A 276 -60.22 16.74 -48.21
C LEU A 276 -59.22 16.82 -49.37
N LYS A 277 -59.61 17.45 -50.50
CA LYS A 277 -58.69 17.75 -51.60
C LYS A 277 -57.65 18.78 -51.18
N ASP A 278 -58.05 19.81 -50.43
CA ASP A 278 -57.12 20.83 -49.91
C ASP A 278 -56.13 20.24 -48.90
N GLU A 279 -56.59 19.36 -47.99
CA GLU A 279 -55.73 18.63 -47.05
C GLU A 279 -54.73 17.71 -47.76
N LEU A 280 -55.21 16.94 -48.75
CA LEU A 280 -54.36 16.03 -49.54
C LEU A 280 -53.34 16.81 -50.38
N LYS A 281 -53.75 17.93 -50.97
CA LYS A 281 -52.87 18.81 -51.74
C LYS A 281 -51.75 19.36 -50.87
N TYR A 282 -52.06 19.82 -49.66
CA TYR A 282 -51.05 20.25 -48.70
C TYR A 282 -50.05 19.14 -48.39
N LEU A 283 -50.52 17.92 -48.09
CA LEU A 283 -49.63 16.79 -47.81
C LEU A 283 -48.72 16.46 -49.00
N ILE A 284 -49.24 16.46 -50.24
CA ILE A 284 -48.45 16.22 -51.45
C ILE A 284 -47.36 17.29 -51.61
N GLU A 285 -47.72 18.57 -51.47
CA GLU A 285 -46.77 19.69 -51.53
C GLU A 285 -45.70 19.59 -50.42
N TYR A 286 -46.11 19.21 -49.22
CA TYR A 286 -45.21 19.06 -48.08
C TYR A 286 -44.26 17.87 -48.24
N TYR A 287 -44.73 16.73 -48.76
CA TYR A 287 -43.90 15.56 -49.02
C TYR A 287 -42.84 15.81 -50.09
N ALA A 288 -43.14 16.67 -51.07
CA ALA A 288 -42.20 17.08 -52.11
C ALA A 288 -41.08 18.00 -51.58
N ASN A 289 -41.38 18.85 -50.59
CA ASN A 289 -40.42 19.77 -50.00
C ASN A 289 -40.69 20.00 -48.49
N PRO A 290 -40.28 19.06 -47.62
CA PRO A 290 -40.54 19.16 -46.18
C PRO A 290 -39.75 20.33 -45.57
N CYS A 291 -40.41 21.15 -44.78
CA CYS A 291 -39.82 22.30 -44.10
C CYS A 291 -40.40 22.49 -42.68
N PRO A 292 -39.71 23.22 -41.78
CA PRO A 292 -40.24 23.56 -40.46
C PRO A 292 -41.61 24.25 -40.56
N ILE A 293 -42.53 23.89 -39.67
CA ILE A 293 -43.87 24.50 -39.56
C ILE A 293 -44.11 24.96 -38.13
N GLY A 294 -44.82 26.08 -37.96
CA GLY A 294 -45.20 26.59 -36.64
C GLY A 294 -46.56 26.06 -36.17
N ALA A 295 -46.83 26.18 -34.87
CA ALA A 295 -48.04 25.67 -34.22
C ALA A 295 -49.36 26.07 -34.92
N TYR A 296 -49.50 27.32 -35.37
CA TYR A 296 -50.72 27.79 -36.04
C TYR A 296 -50.98 27.06 -37.36
N LYS A 297 -49.93 26.86 -38.17
CA LYS A 297 -50.07 26.18 -39.47
C LYS A 297 -50.35 24.69 -39.24
N PHE A 298 -49.68 24.07 -38.27
CA PHE A 298 -49.95 22.69 -37.87
C PHE A 298 -51.42 22.51 -37.42
N ALA A 299 -51.92 23.36 -36.52
CA ALA A 299 -53.29 23.29 -36.00
C ALA A 299 -54.38 23.59 -37.04
N SER A 300 -54.03 24.21 -38.19
CA SER A 300 -54.97 24.53 -39.27
C SER A 300 -55.41 23.33 -40.11
N HIS A 301 -54.76 22.17 -39.92
CA HIS A 301 -55.04 20.93 -40.65
C HIS A 301 -55.78 19.90 -39.79
N CYS A 302 -56.46 18.93 -40.40
CA CYS A 302 -57.07 17.82 -39.67
C CYS A 302 -56.03 16.95 -38.93
N ILE A 303 -56.44 16.26 -37.87
CA ILE A 303 -55.51 15.54 -36.99
C ILE A 303 -54.77 14.38 -37.68
N GLU A 304 -55.36 13.79 -38.71
CA GLU A 304 -54.73 12.79 -39.57
C GLU A 304 -53.57 13.39 -40.35
N VAL A 305 -53.75 14.58 -40.92
CA VAL A 305 -52.70 15.33 -41.63
C VAL A 305 -51.63 15.81 -40.67
N GLN A 306 -52.01 16.30 -39.49
CA GLN A 306 -51.08 16.74 -38.45
C GLN A 306 -50.08 15.62 -38.09
N ILE A 307 -50.55 14.41 -37.81
CA ILE A 307 -49.68 13.29 -37.46
C ILE A 307 -48.77 12.89 -38.63
N ILE A 308 -49.30 12.82 -39.85
CA ILE A 308 -48.52 12.46 -41.03
C ILE A 308 -47.45 13.51 -41.34
N THR A 309 -47.76 14.79 -41.17
CA THR A 309 -46.79 15.88 -41.28
C THR A 309 -45.71 15.77 -40.21
N LEU A 310 -46.05 15.43 -38.97
CA LEU A 310 -45.07 15.25 -37.89
C LEU A 310 -44.14 14.05 -38.15
N ASP A 311 -44.67 12.92 -38.63
CA ASP A 311 -43.88 11.77 -39.07
C ASP A 311 -42.95 12.14 -40.24
N LYS A 312 -43.47 12.93 -41.19
CA LYS A 312 -42.69 13.41 -42.33
C LYS A 312 -41.58 14.37 -41.92
N MET A 313 -41.83 15.28 -40.97
CA MET A 313 -40.81 16.14 -40.38
C MET A 313 -39.69 15.33 -39.73
N PHE A 314 -40.06 14.32 -38.94
CA PHE A 314 -39.11 13.46 -38.26
C PHE A 314 -38.25 12.66 -39.25
N SER A 315 -38.88 12.01 -40.25
CA SER A 315 -38.17 11.24 -41.28
C SER A 315 -37.35 12.10 -42.25
N ALA A 316 -37.68 13.40 -42.40
CA ALA A 316 -36.88 14.38 -43.12
C ALA A 316 -35.73 14.97 -42.27
N GLN A 317 -35.47 14.42 -41.07
CA GLN A 317 -34.41 14.85 -40.15
C GLN A 317 -34.56 16.28 -39.60
N LEU A 318 -35.79 16.83 -39.58
CA LEU A 318 -36.07 18.16 -39.02
C LEU A 318 -36.24 18.13 -37.49
N TRP A 319 -35.37 17.42 -36.76
CA TRP A 319 -35.60 17.11 -35.33
C TRP A 319 -35.63 18.33 -34.42
N GLU A 320 -34.80 19.34 -34.66
CA GLU A 320 -34.85 20.62 -33.92
C GLU A 320 -36.22 21.27 -34.08
N ALA A 321 -36.73 21.36 -35.31
CA ALA A 321 -38.06 21.88 -35.60
C ALA A 321 -39.19 21.01 -35.04
N VAL A 322 -39.00 19.68 -34.98
CA VAL A 322 -39.95 18.77 -34.32
C VAL A 322 -40.01 19.06 -32.82
N ILE A 323 -38.86 19.29 -32.17
CA ILE A 323 -38.80 19.66 -30.75
C ILE A 323 -39.50 20.99 -30.50
N GLU A 324 -39.17 22.02 -31.27
CA GLU A 324 -39.76 23.35 -31.14
C GLU A 324 -41.28 23.27 -31.31
N LEU A 325 -41.75 22.63 -32.39
CA LEU A 325 -43.18 22.45 -32.65
C LEU A 325 -43.87 21.67 -31.51
N CYS A 326 -43.30 20.54 -31.07
CA CYS A 326 -43.88 19.73 -30.00
C CYS A 326 -44.00 20.53 -28.69
N GLN A 327 -42.99 21.34 -28.35
CA GLN A 327 -43.03 22.20 -27.16
C GLN A 327 -44.10 23.29 -27.25
N GLU A 328 -44.31 23.88 -28.43
CA GLU A 328 -45.35 24.87 -28.65
C GLU A 328 -46.77 24.28 -28.55
N ILE A 329 -46.97 23.03 -28.97
CA ILE A 329 -48.31 22.44 -29.10
C ILE A 329 -48.71 21.49 -27.96
N VAL A 330 -47.78 21.01 -27.11
CA VAL A 330 -48.03 19.88 -26.18
C VAL A 330 -49.22 20.08 -25.23
N ASP A 331 -49.49 21.32 -24.82
CA ASP A 331 -50.57 21.67 -23.90
C ASP A 331 -51.91 21.94 -24.60
N ASP A 332 -51.87 22.34 -25.88
CA ASP A 332 -53.04 22.74 -26.68
C ASP A 332 -53.46 21.68 -27.72
N THR A 333 -52.73 20.57 -27.81
CA THR A 333 -52.96 19.48 -28.77
C THR A 333 -54.16 18.61 -28.38
N SER A 334 -54.88 18.10 -29.39
CA SER A 334 -55.99 17.16 -29.20
C SER A 334 -55.58 15.93 -28.36
N PRO A 335 -56.41 15.48 -27.39
CA PRO A 335 -56.18 14.25 -26.63
C PRO A 335 -56.01 13.00 -27.53
N GLU A 336 -56.52 13.03 -28.77
CA GLU A 336 -56.40 11.93 -29.73
C GLU A 336 -54.97 11.74 -30.27
N ILE A 337 -54.14 12.80 -30.29
CA ILE A 337 -52.80 12.77 -30.90
C ILE A 337 -51.66 13.11 -29.95
N VAL A 338 -51.97 13.58 -28.72
CA VAL A 338 -50.97 14.02 -27.73
C VAL A 338 -49.90 12.96 -27.42
N ASP A 339 -50.27 11.67 -27.44
CA ASP A 339 -49.32 10.58 -27.18
C ASP A 339 -48.37 10.37 -28.36
N ALA A 340 -48.83 10.56 -29.60
CA ALA A 340 -47.98 10.53 -30.79
C ALA A 340 -47.02 11.73 -30.81
N VAL A 341 -47.50 12.94 -30.47
CA VAL A 341 -46.65 14.13 -30.32
C VAL A 341 -45.54 13.90 -29.30
N LYS A 342 -45.88 13.36 -28.12
CA LYS A 342 -44.88 13.01 -27.09
C LYS A 342 -43.90 11.93 -27.53
N GLN A 343 -44.35 10.98 -28.35
CA GLN A 343 -43.46 9.96 -28.92
C GLN A 343 -42.42 10.61 -29.85
N TYR A 344 -42.84 11.39 -30.84
CA TYR A 344 -41.91 12.06 -31.76
C TYR A 344 -41.03 13.09 -31.05
N TYR A 345 -41.53 13.73 -29.99
CA TYR A 345 -40.71 14.58 -29.11
C TYR A 345 -39.58 13.79 -28.44
N GLY A 346 -39.90 12.65 -27.80
CA GLY A 346 -38.91 11.76 -27.19
C GLY A 346 -37.90 11.19 -28.17
N LEU A 347 -38.34 10.85 -29.39
CA LEU A 347 -37.47 10.36 -30.45
C LEU A 347 -36.55 11.46 -31.01
N ALA A 348 -37.06 12.68 -31.20
CA ALA A 348 -36.26 13.81 -31.66
C ALA A 348 -35.21 14.20 -30.60
N LEU A 349 -35.57 14.16 -29.31
CA LEU A 349 -34.61 14.33 -28.20
C LEU A 349 -33.49 13.28 -28.27
N PHE A 350 -33.81 12.02 -28.58
CA PHE A 350 -32.81 10.97 -28.75
C PHE A 350 -31.87 11.27 -29.93
N ASN A 351 -32.41 11.63 -31.10
CA ASN A 351 -31.60 11.93 -32.29
C ASN A 351 -30.74 13.19 -32.12
N LEU A 352 -31.16 14.14 -31.27
CA LEU A 352 -30.33 15.28 -30.83
C LEU A 352 -29.45 14.97 -29.61
N GLN A 353 -29.29 13.69 -29.25
CA GLN A 353 -28.40 13.21 -28.18
C GLN A 353 -28.76 13.67 -26.75
N GLN A 354 -29.99 14.14 -26.54
CA GLN A 354 -30.53 14.50 -25.22
C GLN A 354 -31.10 13.26 -24.52
N TYR A 355 -30.24 12.25 -24.29
CA TYR A 355 -30.67 10.90 -23.89
C TYR A 355 -31.42 10.83 -22.55
N VAL A 356 -31.06 11.68 -21.58
CA VAL A 356 -31.75 11.74 -20.28
C VAL A 356 -33.19 12.21 -20.47
N SER A 357 -33.37 13.35 -21.14
CA SER A 357 -34.70 13.90 -21.47
C SER A 357 -35.54 12.94 -22.32
N ALA A 358 -34.91 12.28 -23.30
CA ALA A 358 -35.56 11.25 -24.11
C ALA A 358 -36.02 10.05 -23.26
N THR A 359 -35.17 9.60 -22.31
CA THR A 359 -35.49 8.51 -21.39
C THR A 359 -36.69 8.85 -20.53
N ASP A 360 -36.71 10.04 -19.92
CA ASP A 360 -37.79 10.49 -19.05
C ASP A 360 -39.13 10.58 -19.80
N MET A 361 -39.10 11.16 -21.00
CA MET A 361 -40.28 11.30 -21.86
C MET A 361 -40.84 9.94 -22.29
N LEU A 362 -39.99 9.07 -22.85
CA LEU A 362 -40.41 7.78 -23.41
C LEU A 362 -40.83 6.78 -22.33
N LYS A 363 -40.17 6.77 -21.16
CA LYS A 363 -40.61 5.96 -20.01
C LYS A 363 -41.95 6.40 -19.46
N SER A 364 -42.15 7.71 -19.29
CA SER A 364 -43.43 8.28 -18.84
C SER A 364 -44.56 7.90 -19.81
N LEU A 365 -44.30 8.03 -21.11
CA LEU A 365 -45.25 7.65 -22.15
C LEU A 365 -45.55 6.14 -22.15
N TYR A 366 -44.54 5.29 -21.96
CA TYR A 366 -44.75 3.84 -21.85
C TYR A 366 -45.60 3.47 -20.61
N GLN A 367 -45.37 4.11 -19.46
CA GLN A 367 -46.15 3.84 -18.24
C GLN A 367 -47.65 4.09 -18.45
N LYS A 368 -48.00 5.10 -19.27
CA LYS A 368 -49.37 5.43 -19.66
C LYS A 368 -49.93 4.48 -20.72
N THR A 369 -49.20 4.26 -21.81
CA THR A 369 -49.72 3.61 -23.03
C THR A 369 -49.55 2.10 -23.07
N ARG A 370 -48.53 1.57 -22.40
CA ARG A 370 -48.12 0.15 -22.43
C ARG A 370 -47.85 -0.42 -23.83
N LYS A 371 -47.58 0.45 -24.82
CA LYS A 371 -47.24 0.04 -26.20
C LYS A 371 -45.80 -0.49 -26.29
N GLU A 372 -45.62 -1.60 -27.01
CA GLU A 372 -44.34 -2.30 -27.11
C GLU A 372 -43.25 -1.49 -27.82
N ASN A 373 -43.59 -0.74 -28.89
CA ASN A 373 -42.62 0.13 -29.58
C ASN A 373 -42.09 1.24 -28.65
N ILE A 374 -42.95 1.78 -27.78
CA ILE A 374 -42.57 2.82 -26.82
C ILE A 374 -41.67 2.24 -25.73
N LEU A 375 -41.92 0.99 -25.31
CA LEU A 375 -40.98 0.25 -24.45
C LEU A 375 -39.62 0.12 -25.12
N LEU A 376 -39.56 -0.32 -26.38
CA LEU A 376 -38.31 -0.46 -27.12
C LEU A 376 -37.52 0.85 -27.21
N TYR A 377 -38.17 1.95 -27.59
CA TYR A 377 -37.52 3.26 -27.65
C TYR A 377 -37.07 3.76 -26.27
N SER A 378 -37.85 3.49 -25.21
CA SER A 378 -37.44 3.81 -23.84
C SER A 378 -36.21 3.00 -23.40
N VAL A 379 -36.10 1.73 -23.82
CA VAL A 379 -34.92 0.89 -23.57
C VAL A 379 -33.71 1.42 -24.34
N PHE A 380 -33.87 1.81 -25.61
CA PHE A 380 -32.79 2.45 -26.38
C PHE A 380 -32.27 3.71 -25.71
N ALA A 381 -33.17 4.62 -25.33
CA ALA A 381 -32.84 5.87 -24.64
C ALA A 381 -32.14 5.62 -23.31
N GLU A 382 -32.68 4.72 -22.49
CA GLU A 382 -32.12 4.42 -21.17
C GLU A 382 -30.75 3.74 -21.27
N MET A 383 -30.59 2.74 -22.14
CA MET A 383 -29.30 2.09 -22.36
C MET A 383 -28.25 3.10 -22.81
N LYS A 384 -28.59 4.00 -23.75
CA LYS A 384 -27.67 5.02 -24.23
C LYS A 384 -27.34 6.05 -23.14
N SER A 385 -28.33 6.48 -22.37
CA SER A 385 -28.15 7.38 -21.23
C SER A 385 -27.20 6.78 -20.19
N ILE A 386 -27.41 5.51 -19.79
CA ILE A 386 -26.56 4.84 -18.80
C ILE A 386 -25.16 4.62 -19.38
N ASN A 387 -25.04 4.20 -20.65
CA ASN A 387 -23.74 4.06 -21.31
C ASN A 387 -22.96 5.39 -21.32
N CYS A 388 -23.62 6.53 -21.51
CA CYS A 388 -23.00 7.86 -21.39
C CYS A 388 -22.59 8.16 -19.95
N SER A 389 -23.48 7.98 -18.97
CA SER A 389 -23.17 8.22 -17.55
C SER A 389 -22.05 7.30 -17.01
N TRP A 390 -21.92 6.09 -17.55
CA TRP A 390 -20.84 5.15 -17.21
C TRP A 390 -19.45 5.73 -17.53
N ARG A 391 -19.36 6.59 -18.55
CA ARG A 391 -18.11 7.24 -18.96
C ARG A 391 -17.69 8.32 -17.96
N GLU A 392 -18.65 8.98 -17.32
CA GLU A 392 -18.45 10.02 -16.31
C GLU A 392 -18.11 9.47 -14.92
N GLY A 393 -18.02 8.14 -14.77
CA GLY A 393 -17.63 7.50 -13.52
C GLY A 393 -18.79 7.00 -12.66
N ASN A 394 -20.02 7.00 -13.17
CA ASN A 394 -21.22 6.61 -12.45
C ASN A 394 -21.56 5.11 -12.69
N TYR A 395 -20.93 4.21 -11.94
CA TYR A 395 -21.04 2.74 -12.14
C TYR A 395 -22.17 2.06 -11.37
N GLU A 396 -22.90 2.81 -10.56
CA GLU A 396 -23.94 2.29 -9.66
C GLU A 396 -25.12 1.65 -10.41
N LEU A 397 -25.25 1.93 -11.72
CA LEU A 397 -26.32 1.44 -12.57
C LEU A 397 -25.99 0.12 -13.29
N LYS A 398 -24.94 -0.61 -12.87
CA LYS A 398 -24.54 -1.89 -13.44
C LYS A 398 -25.69 -2.88 -13.58
N ASP A 399 -26.39 -3.15 -12.48
CA ASP A 399 -27.46 -4.15 -12.46
C ASP A 399 -28.62 -3.73 -13.36
N ARG A 400 -28.90 -2.43 -13.46
CA ARG A 400 -29.90 -1.88 -14.37
C ARG A 400 -29.51 -2.08 -15.83
N GLN A 401 -28.24 -1.87 -16.19
CA GLN A 401 -27.73 -2.10 -17.54
C GLN A 401 -27.87 -3.59 -17.95
N ILE A 402 -27.57 -4.51 -17.03
CA ILE A 402 -27.74 -5.96 -17.24
C ILE A 402 -29.22 -6.31 -17.44
N GLU A 403 -30.12 -5.67 -16.70
CA GLU A 403 -31.56 -5.85 -16.88
C GLU A 403 -32.02 -5.36 -18.26
N LEU A 404 -31.55 -4.19 -18.70
CA LEU A 404 -31.93 -3.62 -19.99
C LEU A 404 -31.49 -4.46 -21.19
N ILE A 405 -30.33 -5.13 -21.12
CA ILE A 405 -29.91 -6.11 -22.12
C ILE A 405 -30.98 -7.22 -22.26
N LYS A 406 -31.46 -7.76 -21.14
CA LYS A 406 -32.49 -8.82 -21.14
C LYS A 406 -33.83 -8.30 -21.69
N GLN A 407 -34.20 -7.06 -21.35
CA GLN A 407 -35.40 -6.42 -21.90
C GLN A 407 -35.28 -6.24 -23.41
N LEU A 408 -34.12 -5.79 -23.89
CA LEU A 408 -33.85 -5.64 -25.32
C LEU A 408 -33.92 -6.99 -26.06
N ASP A 409 -33.37 -8.06 -25.49
CA ASP A 409 -33.46 -9.42 -26.05
C ASP A 409 -34.92 -9.91 -26.17
N SER A 410 -35.77 -9.55 -25.20
CA SER A 410 -37.19 -9.94 -25.21
C SER A 410 -38.00 -9.25 -26.32
N LEU A 411 -37.49 -8.16 -26.90
CA LEU A 411 -38.14 -7.34 -27.93
C LEU A 411 -37.60 -7.60 -29.35
N LYS A 412 -36.80 -8.64 -29.55
CA LYS A 412 -36.15 -8.95 -30.85
C LYS A 412 -37.13 -9.17 -32.02
N ASP A 413 -38.35 -9.61 -31.72
CA ASP A 413 -39.37 -9.89 -32.74
C ASP A 413 -40.12 -8.62 -33.19
N ASN A 414 -39.93 -7.50 -32.48
CA ASN A 414 -40.51 -6.20 -32.79
C ASN A 414 -40.02 -5.67 -34.16
N LYS A 415 -40.92 -5.06 -34.94
CA LYS A 415 -40.59 -4.49 -36.26
C LYS A 415 -39.54 -3.38 -36.17
N GLN A 416 -39.73 -2.45 -35.23
CA GLN A 416 -38.81 -1.33 -35.02
C GLN A 416 -37.43 -1.78 -34.54
N TYR A 417 -37.33 -2.93 -33.87
CA TYR A 417 -36.04 -3.54 -33.54
C TYR A 417 -35.28 -3.94 -34.81
N LYS A 418 -35.96 -4.59 -35.76
CA LYS A 418 -35.36 -5.04 -37.04
C LYS A 418 -34.97 -3.86 -37.93
N ASP A 419 -35.79 -2.80 -37.96
CA ASP A 419 -35.50 -1.57 -38.69
C ASP A 419 -34.29 -0.82 -38.10
N ASN A 420 -34.05 -0.94 -36.79
CA ASN A 420 -32.94 -0.28 -36.08
C ASN A 420 -31.79 -1.24 -35.73
N LYS A 421 -31.58 -2.31 -36.52
CA LYS A 421 -30.58 -3.36 -36.27
C LYS A 421 -29.14 -2.86 -36.02
N ASN A 422 -28.72 -1.76 -36.66
CA ASN A 422 -27.39 -1.17 -36.43
C ASN A 422 -27.31 -0.51 -35.04
N LEU A 423 -28.31 0.28 -34.66
CA LEU A 423 -28.40 0.91 -33.32
C LEU A 423 -28.46 -0.16 -32.24
N VAL A 424 -29.26 -1.21 -32.44
CA VAL A 424 -29.32 -2.37 -31.55
C VAL A 424 -27.94 -2.98 -31.34
N ALA A 425 -27.22 -3.29 -32.43
CA ALA A 425 -25.88 -3.87 -32.35
C ALA A 425 -24.90 -2.95 -31.62
N ILE A 426 -24.96 -1.64 -31.86
CA ILE A 426 -24.15 -0.63 -31.16
C ILE A 426 -24.45 -0.62 -29.66
N LEU A 427 -25.72 -0.65 -29.25
CA LEU A 427 -26.10 -0.67 -27.83
C LEU A 427 -25.56 -1.93 -27.12
N TYR A 428 -25.64 -3.10 -27.74
CA TYR A 428 -25.03 -4.33 -27.18
C TYR A 428 -23.52 -4.20 -27.04
N LEU A 429 -22.82 -3.79 -28.10
CA LEU A 429 -21.36 -3.69 -28.11
C LEU A 429 -20.85 -2.63 -27.13
N GLU A 430 -21.49 -1.46 -27.09
CA GLU A 430 -21.13 -0.38 -26.18
C GLU A 430 -21.37 -0.76 -24.72
N THR A 431 -22.52 -1.37 -24.41
CA THR A 431 -22.80 -1.84 -23.05
C THR A 431 -21.85 -2.97 -22.63
N ALA A 432 -21.56 -3.91 -23.53
CA ALA A 432 -20.61 -4.98 -23.26
C ALA A 432 -19.18 -4.45 -23.04
N TYR A 433 -18.75 -3.46 -23.81
CA TYR A 433 -17.49 -2.74 -23.61
C TYR A 433 -17.43 -2.11 -22.21
N ASN A 434 -18.49 -1.40 -21.81
CA ASN A 434 -18.58 -0.74 -20.50
C ASN A 434 -18.56 -1.74 -19.33
N LEU A 435 -19.37 -2.80 -19.40
CA LEU A 435 -19.42 -3.86 -18.38
C LEU A 435 -18.13 -4.69 -18.37
N GLY A 436 -17.51 -4.87 -19.53
CA GLY A 436 -16.27 -5.59 -19.78
C GLY A 436 -15.05 -5.07 -19.01
N ILE A 437 -15.06 -3.78 -18.68
CA ILE A 437 -14.04 -3.16 -17.83
C ILE A 437 -14.00 -3.85 -16.46
N ILE A 438 -15.16 -4.19 -15.92
CA ILE A 438 -15.29 -4.84 -14.61
C ILE A 438 -15.23 -6.36 -14.81
N GLU A 439 -16.12 -6.90 -15.64
CA GLU A 439 -16.29 -8.33 -15.83
C GLU A 439 -16.08 -8.75 -17.27
N LYS A 440 -15.01 -9.51 -17.50
CA LYS A 440 -14.57 -9.82 -18.86
C LYS A 440 -15.53 -10.70 -19.65
N LYS A 441 -16.34 -11.48 -18.95
CA LYS A 441 -17.39 -12.32 -19.54
C LYS A 441 -18.26 -11.55 -20.53
N TYR A 442 -18.59 -10.28 -20.25
CA TYR A 442 -19.39 -9.47 -21.17
C TYR A 442 -18.70 -9.20 -22.51
N LEU A 443 -17.37 -9.10 -22.54
CA LEU A 443 -16.61 -8.98 -23.78
C LEU A 443 -16.56 -10.30 -24.56
N GLU A 444 -16.56 -11.43 -23.87
CA GLU A 444 -16.58 -12.76 -24.50
C GLU A 444 -17.94 -13.04 -25.11
N ASP A 445 -19.00 -12.87 -24.32
CA ASP A 445 -20.39 -13.09 -24.72
C ASP A 445 -20.76 -12.21 -25.94
N VAL A 446 -20.27 -10.96 -25.98
CA VAL A 446 -20.58 -10.05 -27.09
C VAL A 446 -19.83 -10.39 -28.38
N ILE A 447 -18.66 -11.02 -28.31
CA ILE A 447 -17.92 -11.48 -29.50
C ILE A 447 -18.69 -12.60 -30.19
N ASP A 448 -19.27 -13.53 -29.43
CA ASP A 448 -20.13 -14.58 -29.95
C ASP A 448 -21.43 -14.00 -30.51
N ARG A 449 -22.09 -13.10 -29.75
CA ARG A 449 -23.31 -12.41 -30.18
C ARG A 449 -23.11 -11.62 -31.46
N PHE A 450 -21.93 -11.03 -31.67
CA PHE A 450 -21.63 -10.30 -32.89
C PHE A 450 -21.75 -11.17 -34.15
N GLN A 451 -21.45 -12.47 -34.06
CA GLN A 451 -21.55 -13.39 -35.18
C GLN A 451 -23.00 -13.65 -35.62
N GLU A 452 -23.97 -13.48 -34.72
CA GLU A 452 -25.39 -13.66 -35.00
C GLU A 452 -25.98 -12.52 -35.84
N PHE A 453 -25.33 -11.35 -35.89
CA PHE A 453 -25.79 -10.25 -36.73
C PHE A 453 -25.57 -10.53 -38.23
N SER A 454 -26.47 -10.00 -39.06
CA SER A 454 -26.36 -10.10 -40.53
C SER A 454 -25.07 -9.43 -41.06
N GLU A 455 -24.57 -9.89 -42.21
CA GLU A 455 -23.38 -9.31 -42.86
C GLU A 455 -23.51 -7.81 -43.13
N GLU A 456 -24.71 -7.31 -43.39
CA GLU A 456 -24.97 -5.88 -43.58
C GLU A 456 -24.64 -5.08 -42.31
N VAL A 457 -25.12 -5.55 -41.15
CA VAL A 457 -24.87 -4.93 -39.83
C VAL A 457 -23.39 -5.03 -39.48
N LYS A 458 -22.77 -6.19 -39.71
CA LYS A 458 -21.35 -6.42 -39.41
C LYS A 458 -20.42 -5.57 -40.29
N ASN A 459 -20.89 -5.09 -41.44
CA ASN A 459 -20.11 -4.24 -42.35
C ASN A 459 -20.28 -2.74 -42.10
N ASP A 460 -21.21 -2.33 -41.24
CA ASP A 460 -21.36 -0.95 -40.80
C ASP A 460 -20.09 -0.47 -40.07
N SER A 461 -19.62 0.74 -40.40
CA SER A 461 -18.34 1.26 -39.90
C SER A 461 -18.37 1.54 -38.39
N VAL A 462 -19.51 1.99 -37.85
CA VAL A 462 -19.68 2.30 -36.42
C VAL A 462 -19.79 1.00 -35.63
N VAL A 463 -20.56 0.03 -36.13
CA VAL A 463 -20.64 -1.31 -35.54
C VAL A 463 -19.26 -1.98 -35.52
N LYS A 464 -18.51 -1.95 -36.62
CA LYS A 464 -17.13 -2.47 -36.69
C LYS A 464 -16.20 -1.80 -35.69
N TYR A 465 -16.32 -0.49 -35.51
CA TYR A 465 -15.52 0.26 -34.53
C TYR A 465 -15.81 -0.21 -33.09
N PHE A 466 -17.08 -0.31 -32.70
CA PHE A 466 -17.46 -0.81 -31.36
C PHE A 466 -17.09 -2.28 -31.14
N TYR A 467 -17.19 -3.11 -32.18
CA TYR A 467 -16.70 -4.48 -32.14
C TYR A 467 -15.19 -4.54 -31.95
N ALA A 468 -14.42 -3.73 -32.67
CA ALA A 468 -12.97 -3.61 -32.48
C ALA A 468 -12.61 -3.16 -31.06
N LEU A 469 -13.37 -2.23 -30.45
CA LEU A 469 -13.20 -1.84 -29.05
C LEU A 469 -13.37 -3.03 -28.10
N CYS A 470 -14.41 -3.85 -28.31
CA CYS A 470 -14.65 -5.06 -27.51
C CYS A 470 -13.52 -6.08 -27.68
N VAL A 471 -13.07 -6.31 -28.92
CA VAL A 471 -12.00 -7.25 -29.26
C VAL A 471 -10.65 -6.79 -28.68
N GLU A 472 -10.34 -5.49 -28.76
CA GLU A 472 -9.13 -4.91 -28.17
C GLU A 472 -9.15 -5.05 -26.64
N SER A 473 -10.24 -4.65 -25.98
CA SER A 473 -10.41 -4.77 -24.52
C SER A 473 -10.43 -6.23 -24.05
N ASN A 474 -10.84 -7.15 -24.93
CA ASN A 474 -10.74 -8.58 -24.68
C ASN A 474 -9.28 -9.07 -24.70
N GLY A 475 -8.34 -8.29 -25.26
CA GLY A 475 -6.91 -8.60 -25.34
C GLY A 475 -6.45 -9.18 -26.68
N ASN A 476 -7.35 -9.29 -27.67
CA ASN A 476 -7.02 -9.76 -29.02
C ASN A 476 -6.59 -8.58 -29.91
N ILE A 477 -5.39 -8.07 -29.64
CA ILE A 477 -4.85 -6.87 -30.27
C ILE A 477 -4.67 -7.06 -31.79
N ASP A 478 -4.28 -8.25 -32.26
CA ASP A 478 -4.06 -8.50 -33.69
C ASP A 478 -5.37 -8.38 -34.50
N SER A 479 -6.47 -8.94 -33.98
CA SER A 479 -7.77 -8.84 -34.65
C SER A 479 -8.33 -7.42 -34.60
N ALA A 480 -8.17 -6.72 -33.46
CA ALA A 480 -8.58 -5.32 -33.35
C ALA A 480 -7.81 -4.42 -34.32
N GLU A 481 -6.49 -4.60 -34.42
CA GLU A 481 -5.64 -3.87 -35.36
C GLU A 481 -6.09 -4.05 -36.81
N GLN A 482 -6.37 -5.29 -37.22
CA GLN A 482 -6.84 -5.57 -38.57
C GLN A 482 -8.14 -4.79 -38.85
N ILE A 483 -9.11 -4.83 -37.94
CA ILE A 483 -10.37 -4.10 -38.09
C ILE A 483 -10.11 -2.59 -38.17
N TYR A 484 -9.27 -2.03 -37.29
CA TYR A 484 -8.94 -0.60 -37.33
C TYR A 484 -8.25 -0.17 -38.62
N SER A 485 -7.41 -1.04 -39.21
CA SER A 485 -6.72 -0.77 -40.48
C SER A 485 -7.66 -0.66 -41.68
N GLU A 486 -8.82 -1.33 -41.63
CA GLU A 486 -9.87 -1.33 -42.66
C GLU A 486 -10.84 -0.15 -42.52
N LEU A 487 -10.87 0.51 -41.36
CA LEU A 487 -11.71 1.68 -41.09
C LEU A 487 -11.07 2.99 -41.59
N ALA A 488 -11.84 4.08 -41.59
CA ALA A 488 -11.42 5.39 -42.09
C ALA A 488 -10.45 6.17 -41.17
N TRP A 489 -9.42 5.50 -40.62
CA TRP A 489 -8.51 6.04 -39.60
C TRP A 489 -7.74 7.30 -40.02
N LYS A 490 -7.52 7.54 -41.32
CA LYS A 490 -6.86 8.79 -41.78
C LYS A 490 -7.69 10.06 -41.54
N LYS A 491 -9.01 9.90 -41.41
CA LYS A 491 -9.98 11.00 -41.28
C LYS A 491 -10.73 10.99 -39.96
N ASP A 492 -10.47 10.00 -39.10
CA ASP A 492 -11.10 9.86 -37.79
C ASP A 492 -10.01 9.67 -36.72
N ALA A 493 -9.86 10.68 -35.86
CA ALA A 493 -8.86 10.69 -34.81
C ALA A 493 -9.04 9.53 -33.80
N ASN A 494 -10.27 9.07 -33.57
CA ASN A 494 -10.56 8.03 -32.59
C ASN A 494 -10.08 6.68 -33.10
N ILE A 495 -10.37 6.39 -34.36
CA ILE A 495 -9.91 5.17 -35.02
C ILE A 495 -8.38 5.19 -35.13
N ALA A 496 -7.78 6.34 -35.50
CA ALA A 496 -6.32 6.50 -35.54
C ALA A 496 -5.65 6.26 -34.18
N CYS A 497 -6.23 6.80 -33.08
CA CYS A 497 -5.73 6.57 -31.73
C CYS A 497 -5.71 5.08 -31.39
N ARG A 498 -6.81 4.37 -31.61
CA ARG A 498 -6.92 2.93 -31.30
C ARG A 498 -5.99 2.10 -32.18
N TYR A 499 -5.84 2.47 -33.45
CA TYR A 499 -4.90 1.80 -34.35
C TYR A 499 -3.44 1.98 -33.88
N LEU A 500 -3.05 3.20 -33.48
CA LEU A 500 -1.73 3.47 -32.90
C LEU A 500 -1.51 2.71 -31.58
N ILE A 501 -2.53 2.65 -30.71
CA ILE A 501 -2.47 1.87 -29.46
C ILE A 501 -2.19 0.40 -29.77
N CYS A 502 -2.85 -0.18 -30.78
CA CYS A 502 -2.60 -1.56 -31.19
C CYS A 502 -1.15 -1.76 -31.65
N LYS A 503 -0.63 -0.87 -32.51
CA LYS A 503 0.77 -0.90 -32.98
C LYS A 503 1.78 -0.79 -31.83
N ILE A 504 1.57 0.18 -30.93
CA ILE A 504 2.44 0.39 -29.75
C ILE A 504 2.40 -0.81 -28.82
N SER A 505 1.20 -1.34 -28.51
CA SER A 505 1.02 -2.52 -27.65
C SER A 505 1.67 -3.77 -28.26
N LYS A 506 1.83 -3.81 -29.58
CA LYS A 506 2.53 -4.89 -30.26
C LYS A 506 4.05 -4.76 -30.26
N GLY A 507 4.59 -3.58 -29.95
CA GLY A 507 6.01 -3.24 -30.07
C GLY A 507 6.41 -2.72 -31.46
N ASP A 508 5.44 -2.46 -32.35
CA ASP A 508 5.66 -2.05 -33.74
C ASP A 508 5.88 -0.52 -33.82
N TYR A 509 6.82 0.00 -33.03
CA TYR A 509 7.00 1.45 -32.82
C TYR A 509 7.34 2.22 -34.10
N SER A 510 8.16 1.65 -34.99
CA SER A 510 8.50 2.27 -36.27
C SER A 510 7.29 2.42 -37.18
N GLU A 511 6.38 1.45 -37.18
CA GLU A 511 5.13 1.51 -37.93
C GLU A 511 4.16 2.52 -37.31
N ALA A 512 4.10 2.60 -35.97
CA ALA A 512 3.31 3.61 -35.28
C ALA A 512 3.79 5.04 -35.61
N VAL A 513 5.11 5.28 -35.66
CA VAL A 513 5.70 6.56 -36.09
C VAL A 513 5.31 6.89 -37.53
N ALA A 514 5.43 5.93 -38.45
CA ALA A 514 5.05 6.12 -39.85
C ALA A 514 3.55 6.39 -40.03
N LEU A 515 2.71 5.66 -39.28
CA LEU A 515 1.25 5.83 -39.27
C LEU A 515 0.87 7.24 -38.85
N TYR A 516 1.39 7.72 -37.72
CA TYR A 516 1.13 9.09 -37.24
C TYR A 516 1.52 10.15 -38.27
N ARG A 517 2.71 10.01 -38.91
CA ARG A 517 3.20 10.93 -39.95
C ARG A 517 2.33 10.94 -41.21
N SER A 518 1.46 9.96 -41.40
CA SER A 518 0.56 9.82 -42.55
C SER A 518 -0.88 10.33 -42.32
N LEU A 519 -1.19 10.80 -41.10
CA LEU A 519 -2.51 11.32 -40.74
C LEU A 519 -2.78 12.70 -41.35
N ASP A 520 -4.04 12.98 -41.65
CA ASP A 520 -4.46 14.30 -42.15
C ASP A 520 -4.34 15.36 -41.03
N LEU A 521 -3.79 16.54 -41.35
CA LEU A 521 -3.59 17.63 -40.37
C LEU A 521 -4.85 17.98 -39.53
N PRO A 522 -6.08 18.02 -40.08
CA PRO A 522 -7.28 18.39 -39.33
C PRO A 522 -7.65 17.44 -38.18
N ILE A 523 -7.15 16.20 -38.18
CA ILE A 523 -7.51 15.20 -37.15
C ILE A 523 -6.46 15.10 -36.04
N LEU A 524 -5.31 15.75 -36.18
CA LEU A 524 -4.24 15.71 -35.18
C LEU A 524 -4.67 16.39 -33.87
N ASN A 525 -4.67 15.63 -32.79
CA ASN A 525 -4.98 16.10 -31.44
C ASN A 525 -3.87 15.72 -30.44
N THR A 526 -4.02 16.15 -29.19
CA THR A 526 -3.04 15.92 -28.11
C THR A 526 -2.86 14.44 -27.77
N LYS A 527 -3.90 13.61 -27.92
CA LYS A 527 -3.82 12.15 -27.72
C LYS A 527 -2.99 11.45 -28.78
N LEU A 528 -3.18 11.79 -30.05
CA LEU A 528 -2.35 11.27 -31.13
C LEU A 528 -0.89 11.70 -30.95
N LYS A 529 -0.64 12.95 -30.52
CA LYS A 529 0.69 13.44 -30.17
C LYS A 529 1.32 12.66 -29.01
N SER A 530 0.54 12.32 -27.99
CA SER A 530 0.95 11.51 -26.85
C SER A 530 1.39 10.10 -27.27
N LEU A 531 0.57 9.41 -28.06
CA LEU A 531 0.90 8.09 -28.61
C LEU A 531 2.13 8.16 -29.54
N TYR A 532 2.24 9.21 -30.34
CA TYR A 532 3.41 9.46 -31.17
C TYR A 532 4.68 9.65 -30.34
N LEU A 533 4.64 10.44 -29.25
CA LEU A 533 5.76 10.57 -28.33
C LEU A 533 6.19 9.21 -27.78
N THR A 534 5.24 8.39 -27.34
CA THR A 534 5.52 7.04 -26.84
C THR A 534 6.24 6.19 -27.88
N ALA A 535 5.76 6.18 -29.13
CA ALA A 535 6.40 5.42 -30.20
C ALA A 535 7.77 6.01 -30.59
N LEU A 536 7.87 7.34 -30.67
CA LEU A 536 9.08 8.07 -31.05
C LEU A 536 10.23 7.81 -30.06
N PHE A 537 9.92 7.69 -28.77
CA PHE A 537 10.89 7.37 -27.73
C PHE A 537 11.70 6.11 -28.04
N TYR A 538 11.06 5.07 -28.60
CA TYR A 538 11.71 3.80 -28.93
C TYR A 538 12.41 3.78 -30.31
N VAL A 539 12.12 4.75 -31.19
CA VAL A 539 12.62 4.76 -32.58
C VAL A 539 13.66 5.86 -32.82
N GLU A 540 13.43 7.06 -32.32
CA GLU A 540 14.23 8.26 -32.57
C GLU A 540 14.48 9.03 -31.25
N ASN A 541 15.02 8.37 -30.22
CA ASN A 541 15.20 8.96 -28.87
C ASN A 541 15.99 10.30 -28.88
N ASP A 542 16.87 10.52 -29.86
CA ASP A 542 17.64 11.78 -29.98
C ASP A 542 16.76 12.99 -30.35
N ASN A 543 15.67 12.75 -31.08
CA ASN A 543 14.71 13.79 -31.49
C ASN A 543 13.53 13.93 -30.52
N PHE A 544 13.38 12.97 -29.59
CA PHE A 544 12.25 12.92 -28.66
C PHE A 544 12.14 14.20 -27.81
N GLU A 545 13.24 14.68 -27.25
CA GLU A 545 13.23 15.84 -26.35
C GLU A 545 12.80 17.12 -27.07
N GLU A 546 13.26 17.33 -28.30
CA GLU A 546 12.90 18.50 -29.11
C GLU A 546 11.40 18.49 -29.45
N VAL A 547 10.89 17.33 -29.89
CA VAL A 547 9.46 17.15 -30.18
C VAL A 547 8.60 17.30 -28.93
N LEU A 548 9.03 16.76 -27.79
CA LEU A 548 8.34 16.92 -26.51
C LEU A 548 8.20 18.40 -26.13
N LYS A 549 9.31 19.16 -26.16
CA LYS A 549 9.29 20.61 -25.85
C LYS A 549 8.34 21.36 -26.77
N LYS A 550 8.37 21.08 -28.08
CA LYS A 550 7.44 21.67 -29.04
C LYS A 550 5.98 21.40 -28.69
N PHE A 551 5.63 20.15 -28.37
CA PHE A 551 4.25 19.82 -28.01
C PHE A 551 3.82 20.45 -26.69
N ILE A 552 4.72 20.55 -25.69
CA ILE A 552 4.45 21.26 -24.44
C ILE A 552 4.16 22.75 -24.70
N ASP A 553 4.95 23.41 -25.55
CA ASP A 553 4.72 24.82 -25.91
C ASP A 553 3.36 25.02 -26.62
N GLU A 554 2.94 24.07 -27.46
CA GLU A 554 1.63 24.10 -28.14
C GLU A 554 0.44 23.94 -27.19
N VAL A 555 0.61 23.22 -26.06
CA VAL A 555 -0.47 22.97 -25.08
C VAL A 555 -0.35 23.85 -23.83
N ARG A 556 0.55 24.83 -23.81
CA ARG A 556 0.72 25.72 -22.65
C ARG A 556 -0.59 26.44 -22.34
N GLY A 557 -1.06 26.34 -21.10
CA GLY A 557 -2.36 26.90 -20.69
C GLY A 557 -3.56 25.98 -20.91
N ASN A 558 -3.39 24.84 -21.60
CA ASN A 558 -4.43 23.83 -21.82
C ASN A 558 -4.20 22.62 -20.90
N PHE A 559 -4.90 22.58 -19.75
CA PHE A 559 -4.74 21.52 -18.75
C PHE A 559 -4.95 20.09 -19.32
N PRO A 560 -6.06 19.77 -20.01
CA PRO A 560 -6.22 18.46 -20.66
C PRO A 560 -5.10 18.11 -21.64
N GLY A 561 -4.61 19.10 -22.40
CA GLY A 561 -3.50 18.89 -23.33
C GLY A 561 -2.18 18.57 -22.64
N ILE A 562 -1.90 19.20 -21.50
CA ILE A 562 -0.71 18.90 -20.68
C ILE A 562 -0.78 17.47 -20.13
N ILE A 563 -1.96 17.05 -19.64
CA ILE A 563 -2.18 15.68 -19.13
C ILE A 563 -1.95 14.64 -20.24
N ASP A 564 -2.52 14.86 -21.43
CA ASP A 564 -2.32 13.95 -22.57
C ASP A 564 -0.83 13.80 -22.93
N ILE A 565 -0.09 14.91 -23.04
CA ILE A 565 1.35 14.90 -23.37
C ILE A 565 2.17 14.24 -22.26
N ALA A 566 1.79 14.43 -20.99
CA ALA A 566 2.44 13.79 -19.85
C ALA A 566 2.37 12.26 -19.95
N PHE A 567 1.21 11.69 -20.29
CA PHE A 567 1.05 10.24 -20.46
C PHE A 567 1.88 9.67 -21.62
N GLY A 568 2.21 10.49 -22.61
CA GLY A 568 3.07 10.11 -23.74
C GLY A 568 4.56 10.16 -23.41
N THR A 569 4.93 10.70 -22.24
CA THR A 569 6.32 10.91 -21.83
C THR A 569 6.85 9.70 -21.07
N CYS A 570 7.74 8.93 -21.70
CA CYS A 570 8.20 7.66 -21.13
C CYS A 570 9.31 7.77 -20.08
N LYS A 571 10.05 8.90 -20.03
CA LYS A 571 11.15 9.11 -19.08
C LYS A 571 10.73 9.97 -17.91
N LYS A 572 11.01 9.48 -16.70
CA LYS A 572 10.80 10.18 -15.44
C LYS A 572 11.49 11.55 -15.42
N GLU A 573 12.73 11.66 -15.91
CA GLU A 573 13.49 12.92 -15.88
C GLU A 573 12.80 14.01 -16.70
N TYR A 574 12.15 13.65 -17.80
CA TYR A 574 11.40 14.59 -18.65
C TYR A 574 10.08 15.00 -18.03
N ILE A 575 9.39 14.09 -17.34
CA ILE A 575 8.20 14.46 -16.55
C ILE A 575 8.59 15.47 -15.48
N GLN A 576 9.67 15.20 -14.73
CA GLN A 576 10.17 16.08 -13.69
C GLN A 576 10.59 17.46 -14.22
N THR A 577 11.29 17.50 -15.36
CA THR A 577 11.91 18.73 -15.86
C THR A 577 10.94 19.58 -16.68
N PHE A 578 10.04 18.98 -17.45
CA PHE A 578 9.22 19.70 -18.43
C PHE A 578 7.72 19.67 -18.12
N ILE A 579 7.19 18.60 -17.53
CA ILE A 579 5.74 18.43 -17.30
C ILE A 579 5.31 18.96 -15.93
N VAL A 580 5.98 18.52 -14.86
CA VAL A 580 5.65 18.90 -13.47
C VAL A 580 5.62 20.43 -13.28
N PRO A 581 6.57 21.23 -13.82
CA PRO A 581 6.50 22.68 -13.71
C PRO A 581 5.27 23.32 -14.36
N GLU A 582 4.79 22.76 -15.48
CA GLU A 582 3.58 23.23 -16.15
C GLU A 582 2.32 22.84 -15.37
N LEU A 583 2.30 21.64 -14.77
CA LEU A 583 1.20 21.18 -13.91
C LEU A 583 1.06 22.01 -12.62
N LYS A 584 2.17 22.47 -12.02
CA LYS A 584 2.15 23.25 -10.76
C LYS A 584 1.26 24.49 -10.83
N ARG A 585 1.08 25.08 -12.01
CA ARG A 585 0.18 26.24 -12.22
C ARG A 585 -1.29 25.93 -11.91
N TYR A 586 -1.69 24.66 -12.01
CA TYR A 586 -3.04 24.16 -11.77
C TYR A 586 -3.22 23.53 -10.38
N LEU A 587 -2.15 23.42 -9.58
CA LEU A 587 -2.19 22.83 -8.24
C LEU A 587 -2.52 23.86 -7.15
N ASN A 588 -3.01 25.05 -7.53
CA ASN A 588 -3.52 26.03 -6.57
C ASN A 588 -4.82 25.52 -5.92
N GLY A 589 -5.03 25.88 -4.65
CA GLY A 589 -6.04 25.25 -3.80
C GLY A 589 -7.51 25.46 -4.23
N GLU A 590 -7.84 26.44 -5.07
CA GLU A 590 -9.21 26.68 -5.53
C GLU A 590 -9.51 25.92 -6.83
N TYR A 591 -8.61 25.97 -7.80
CA TYR A 591 -8.76 25.20 -9.05
C TYR A 591 -8.76 23.69 -8.75
N LEU A 592 -7.80 23.23 -7.94
CA LEU A 592 -7.68 21.82 -7.56
C LEU A 592 -8.92 21.28 -6.83
N LYS A 593 -9.61 22.10 -6.03
CA LYS A 593 -10.86 21.69 -5.37
C LYS A 593 -11.97 21.43 -6.36
N ASN A 594 -12.06 22.24 -7.41
CA ASN A 594 -13.11 22.18 -8.44
C ASN A 594 -12.90 21.05 -9.46
N LEU A 595 -11.70 20.46 -9.52
CA LEU A 595 -11.44 19.29 -10.38
C LEU A 595 -12.23 18.06 -9.94
N GLY A 596 -12.71 17.31 -10.94
CA GLY A 596 -13.35 16.02 -10.78
C GLY A 596 -12.39 14.95 -10.28
N LEU A 597 -12.94 13.82 -9.81
CA LEU A 597 -12.12 12.72 -9.28
C LEU A 597 -11.18 12.10 -10.33
N LEU A 598 -11.62 12.03 -11.59
CA LEU A 598 -10.82 11.49 -12.69
C LEU A 598 -9.57 12.34 -12.94
N GLU A 599 -9.75 13.66 -13.08
CA GLU A 599 -8.65 14.61 -13.31
C GLU A 599 -7.66 14.60 -12.14
N LYS A 600 -8.16 14.53 -10.90
CA LYS A 600 -7.32 14.35 -9.70
C LYS A 600 -6.52 13.06 -9.75
N ALA A 601 -7.12 11.95 -10.19
CA ALA A 601 -6.43 10.67 -10.32
C ALA A 601 -5.34 10.69 -11.41
N GLU A 602 -5.57 11.38 -12.52
CA GLU A 602 -4.57 11.57 -13.60
C GLU A 602 -3.39 12.40 -13.11
N ILE A 603 -3.65 13.53 -12.41
CA ILE A 603 -2.61 14.33 -11.77
C ILE A 603 -1.79 13.47 -10.81
N LEU A 604 -2.45 12.71 -9.92
CA LEU A 604 -1.77 11.84 -8.97
C LEU A 604 -0.88 10.81 -9.67
N SER A 605 -1.33 10.23 -10.77
CA SER A 605 -0.53 9.28 -11.57
C SER A 605 0.73 9.95 -12.12
N ILE A 606 0.60 11.15 -12.71
CA ILE A 606 1.74 11.86 -13.30
C ILE A 606 2.72 12.33 -12.24
N LEU A 607 2.22 12.87 -11.12
CA LEU A 607 3.07 13.30 -10.00
C LEU A 607 3.78 12.12 -9.33
N SER A 608 3.15 10.93 -9.30
CA SER A 608 3.79 9.71 -8.81
C SER A 608 4.97 9.30 -9.70
N ILE A 609 4.78 9.29 -11.03
CA ILE A 609 5.88 9.00 -11.96
C ILE A 609 7.00 10.06 -11.83
N GLY A 610 6.61 11.33 -11.64
CA GLY A 610 7.53 12.44 -11.39
C GLY A 610 8.16 12.45 -9.98
N GLU A 611 7.75 11.57 -9.08
CA GLU A 611 8.15 11.52 -7.65
C GLU A 611 7.97 12.86 -6.89
N ASP A 612 6.99 13.69 -7.25
CA ASP A 612 6.71 14.96 -6.56
C ASP A 612 5.71 14.76 -5.40
N VAL A 613 6.20 14.14 -4.32
CA VAL A 613 5.40 13.70 -3.17
C VAL A 613 4.69 14.85 -2.45
N GLU A 614 5.27 16.05 -2.44
CA GLU A 614 4.66 17.23 -1.82
C GLU A 614 3.33 17.58 -2.50
N HIS A 615 3.34 17.63 -3.82
CA HIS A 615 2.15 17.94 -4.61
C HIS A 615 1.16 16.76 -4.66
N ILE A 616 1.64 15.51 -4.55
CA ILE A 616 0.75 14.35 -4.35
C ILE A 616 -0.11 14.56 -3.10
N TYR A 617 0.50 14.98 -2.00
CA TYR A 617 -0.22 15.24 -0.75
C TYR A 617 -1.23 16.40 -0.89
N ASP A 618 -0.88 17.47 -1.61
CA ASP A 618 -1.80 18.57 -1.92
C ASP A 618 -3.06 18.10 -2.63
N VAL A 619 -2.92 17.22 -3.63
CA VAL A 619 -4.06 16.64 -4.35
C VAL A 619 -4.87 15.70 -3.45
N ILE A 620 -4.22 14.81 -2.69
CA ILE A 620 -4.88 13.87 -1.76
C ILE A 620 -5.74 14.60 -0.72
N LYS A 621 -5.32 15.77 -0.23
CA LYS A 621 -6.10 16.59 0.72
C LYS A 621 -7.45 17.05 0.14
N THR A 622 -7.58 17.15 -1.18
CA THR A 622 -8.80 17.59 -1.86
C THR A 622 -9.71 16.45 -2.34
N VAL A 623 -9.32 15.20 -2.11
CA VAL A 623 -10.13 14.01 -2.40
C VAL A 623 -10.98 13.69 -1.18
N SER A 624 -12.30 13.75 -1.31
CA SER A 624 -13.25 13.52 -0.22
C SER A 624 -13.34 12.05 0.20
N ASP A 625 -13.29 11.12 -0.76
CA ASP A 625 -13.29 9.67 -0.52
C ASP A 625 -12.16 8.98 -1.28
N LEU A 626 -11.09 8.63 -0.55
CA LEU A 626 -9.92 7.95 -1.11
C LEU A 626 -10.23 6.53 -1.58
N LYS A 627 -11.33 5.90 -1.14
CA LYS A 627 -11.73 4.55 -1.60
C LYS A 627 -12.14 4.53 -3.06
N ARG A 628 -12.55 5.69 -3.61
CA ARG A 628 -12.91 5.84 -5.02
C ARG A 628 -11.71 6.02 -5.95
N LEU A 629 -10.50 6.22 -5.41
CA LEU A 629 -9.29 6.31 -6.23
C LEU A 629 -8.95 4.95 -6.85
N ASN A 630 -8.43 4.98 -8.07
CA ASN A 630 -8.00 3.78 -8.77
C ASN A 630 -6.85 3.10 -8.00
N ARG A 631 -6.97 1.78 -7.78
CA ARG A 631 -5.96 0.97 -7.08
C ARG A 631 -4.56 1.07 -7.70
N TYR A 632 -4.46 1.24 -9.02
CA TYR A 632 -3.20 1.49 -9.72
C TYR A 632 -2.55 2.80 -9.23
N VAL A 633 -3.31 3.90 -9.19
CA VAL A 633 -2.80 5.21 -8.73
C VAL A 633 -2.38 5.13 -7.27
N VAL A 634 -3.18 4.47 -6.42
CA VAL A 634 -2.83 4.25 -5.01
C VAL A 634 -1.52 3.44 -4.88
N LYS A 635 -1.32 2.44 -5.74
CA LYS A 635 -0.09 1.64 -5.76
C LYS A 635 1.13 2.46 -6.19
N GLU A 636 0.99 3.35 -7.16
CA GLU A 636 2.07 4.24 -7.59
C GLU A 636 2.46 5.22 -6.47
N ILE A 637 1.48 5.81 -5.78
CA ILE A 637 1.73 6.66 -4.60
C ILE A 637 2.48 5.87 -3.51
N TYR A 638 2.06 4.63 -3.25
CA TYR A 638 2.77 3.74 -2.33
C TYR A 638 4.22 3.49 -2.78
N ASN A 639 4.46 3.18 -4.05
CA ASN A 639 5.80 2.85 -4.55
C ASN A 639 6.77 4.03 -4.34
N VAL A 640 6.32 5.26 -4.62
CA VAL A 640 7.11 6.47 -4.44
C VAL A 640 7.40 6.75 -2.97
N THR A 641 6.35 6.73 -2.13
CA THR A 641 6.51 6.95 -0.69
C THR A 641 7.40 5.86 -0.06
N PHE A 642 7.25 4.61 -0.46
CA PHE A 642 8.10 3.50 -0.03
C PHE A 642 9.56 3.73 -0.41
N ALA A 643 9.85 4.13 -1.65
CA ALA A 643 11.22 4.38 -2.10
C ALA A 643 11.92 5.44 -1.25
N ILE A 644 11.22 6.54 -0.94
CA ILE A 644 11.71 7.62 -0.07
C ILE A 644 11.94 7.10 1.35
N CYS A 645 10.92 6.51 1.97
CA CYS A 645 10.98 6.06 3.36
C CYS A 645 12.01 4.95 3.56
N ASN A 646 12.12 4.01 2.62
CA ASN A 646 13.10 2.93 2.68
C ASN A 646 14.52 3.45 2.51
N LYS A 647 14.75 4.42 1.61
CA LYS A 647 16.07 5.06 1.45
C LYS A 647 16.50 5.76 2.74
N GLU A 648 15.60 6.55 3.33
CA GLU A 648 15.86 7.25 4.60
C GLU A 648 16.05 6.25 5.76
N PHE A 649 15.24 5.18 5.80
CA PHE A 649 15.39 4.12 6.77
C PHE A 649 16.72 3.36 6.63
N ILE A 650 17.26 3.16 5.43
CA ILE A 650 18.58 2.52 5.27
C ILE A 650 19.72 3.48 5.70
N HIS A 651 19.54 4.79 5.50
CA HIS A 651 20.56 5.80 5.79
C HIS A 651 20.42 6.47 7.17
N HIS A 652 19.46 6.07 8.00
CA HIS A 652 19.11 6.75 9.25
C HIS A 652 20.29 7.00 10.20
N ASN A 653 21.27 6.09 10.24
CA ASN A 653 22.49 6.20 11.06
C ASN A 653 23.48 7.30 10.60
N LYS A 654 23.18 8.06 9.53
CA LYS A 654 24.12 9.02 8.91
C LYS A 654 23.64 10.49 8.92
N ALA A 655 22.42 10.80 9.35
CA ALA A 655 21.91 12.18 9.31
C ALA A 655 20.90 12.51 10.44
N LEU A 656 21.17 13.59 11.19
CA LEU A 656 20.25 14.18 12.17
C LEU A 656 19.09 14.96 11.50
N ILE A 657 19.31 15.51 10.30
CA ILE A 657 18.30 16.30 9.58
C ILE A 657 17.50 15.35 8.67
N LYS A 658 16.20 15.21 8.96
CA LYS A 658 15.29 14.37 8.16
C LYS A 658 14.69 15.17 7.01
N SER A 659 14.47 14.54 5.86
CA SER A 659 13.95 15.22 4.68
C SER A 659 12.46 15.59 4.82
N GLN A 660 12.06 16.73 4.25
CA GLN A 660 10.65 17.14 4.15
C GLN A 660 9.79 16.07 3.46
N GLN A 661 10.38 15.36 2.47
CA GLN A 661 9.72 14.26 1.77
C GLN A 661 9.34 13.09 2.69
N LEU A 662 10.14 12.79 3.72
CA LEU A 662 9.81 11.76 4.72
C LEU A 662 8.59 12.16 5.55
N GLU A 663 8.49 13.43 5.95
CA GLU A 663 7.36 13.98 6.70
C GLU A 663 6.06 13.90 5.87
N VAL A 664 6.12 14.34 4.61
CA VAL A 664 4.95 14.28 3.72
C VAL A 664 4.54 12.83 3.43
N SER A 665 5.50 11.92 3.24
CA SER A 665 5.20 10.50 3.03
C SER A 665 4.47 9.88 4.23
N GLU A 666 4.83 10.26 5.45
CA GLU A 666 4.12 9.85 6.66
C GLU A 666 2.69 10.41 6.70
N GLN A 667 2.49 11.67 6.29
CA GLN A 667 1.16 12.29 6.23
C GLN A 667 0.25 11.64 5.18
N ILE A 668 0.81 11.29 4.01
CA ILE A 668 0.09 10.52 2.98
C ILE A 668 -0.35 9.17 3.55
N ALA A 669 0.55 8.46 4.24
CA ALA A 669 0.22 7.17 4.85
C ALA A 669 -0.90 7.30 5.89
N ASN A 670 -0.90 8.34 6.72
CA ASN A 670 -1.98 8.60 7.69
C ASN A 670 -3.34 8.72 6.97
N ARG A 671 -3.42 9.48 5.87
CA ARG A 671 -4.67 9.69 5.11
C ARG A 671 -5.23 8.38 4.55
N PHE A 672 -4.39 7.51 4.00
CA PHE A 672 -4.83 6.21 3.47
C PHE A 672 -5.19 5.21 4.58
N LEU A 673 -4.50 5.24 5.71
CA LEU A 673 -4.84 4.41 6.88
C LEU A 673 -6.17 4.84 7.52
N GLU A 674 -6.42 6.14 7.66
CA GLU A 674 -7.71 6.70 8.11
C GLU A 674 -8.87 6.26 7.20
N ALA A 675 -8.63 6.17 5.90
CA ALA A 675 -9.60 5.72 4.92
C ALA A 675 -9.72 4.18 4.80
N ASP A 676 -8.89 3.41 5.52
CA ASP A 676 -8.78 1.94 5.41
C ASP A 676 -8.52 1.44 3.96
N VAL A 677 -7.59 2.11 3.27
CA VAL A 677 -7.18 1.77 1.90
C VAL A 677 -5.72 1.29 1.92
N PHE A 678 -5.45 0.12 1.34
CA PHE A 678 -4.08 -0.44 1.24
C PHE A 678 -3.38 -0.46 2.62
N ARG A 679 -4.12 -0.91 3.66
CA ARG A 679 -3.69 -0.81 5.05
C ARG A 679 -2.32 -1.42 5.32
N ARG A 680 -2.04 -2.60 4.72
CA ARG A 680 -0.74 -3.28 4.86
C ARG A 680 0.41 -2.39 4.35
N GLU A 681 0.26 -1.87 3.14
CA GLU A 681 1.24 -1.05 2.45
C GLU A 681 1.51 0.25 3.20
N PHE A 682 0.48 1.01 3.56
CA PHE A 682 0.68 2.28 4.24
C PHE A 682 1.09 2.13 5.71
N LEU A 683 0.78 1.01 6.36
CA LEU A 683 1.37 0.70 7.66
C LEU A 683 2.87 0.39 7.55
N GLN A 684 3.32 -0.23 6.46
CA GLN A 684 4.74 -0.40 6.18
C GLN A 684 5.45 0.95 6.02
N ILE A 685 4.82 1.94 5.39
CA ILE A 685 5.34 3.32 5.34
C ILE A 685 5.50 3.90 6.75
N LYS A 686 4.48 3.75 7.62
CA LYS A 686 4.56 4.20 9.03
C LYS A 686 5.70 3.54 9.80
N TYR A 687 5.88 2.23 9.64
CA TYR A 687 6.99 1.48 10.24
C TYR A 687 8.35 2.02 9.78
N LEU A 688 8.55 2.23 8.47
CA LEU A 688 9.81 2.76 7.92
C LEU A 688 10.07 4.20 8.37
N CYS A 689 9.04 5.06 8.36
CA CYS A 689 9.16 6.44 8.85
C CYS A 689 9.52 6.48 10.33
N ALA A 690 8.88 5.67 11.16
CA ALA A 690 9.18 5.60 12.59
C ALA A 690 10.63 5.17 12.83
N GLY A 691 11.10 4.14 12.11
CA GLY A 691 12.50 3.70 12.17
C GLY A 691 13.49 4.78 11.70
N ALA A 692 13.20 5.44 10.58
CA ALA A 692 14.05 6.50 10.05
C ALA A 692 14.15 7.72 10.99
N LYS A 693 13.09 7.97 11.76
CA LYS A 693 13.01 9.02 12.78
C LYS A 693 13.46 8.57 14.17
N GLU A 694 13.95 7.33 14.31
CA GLU A 694 14.33 6.70 15.58
C GLU A 694 13.21 6.69 16.65
N LYS A 695 11.95 6.70 16.21
CA LYS A 695 10.76 6.56 17.05
C LYS A 695 10.52 5.10 17.40
N ARG A 696 11.29 4.57 18.36
CA ARG A 696 11.29 3.14 18.75
C ARG A 696 9.96 2.63 19.32
N PHE A 697 9.15 3.49 19.94
CA PHE A 697 7.80 3.16 20.42
C PHE A 697 6.81 3.04 19.28
N SER A 698 6.77 4.07 18.45
CA SER A 698 6.00 4.06 17.21
C SER A 698 6.37 2.87 16.31
N MET A 699 7.67 2.60 16.13
CA MET A 699 8.16 1.53 15.26
C MET A 699 7.71 0.14 15.75
N LEU A 700 7.81 -0.14 17.05
CA LEU A 700 7.33 -1.41 17.61
C LEU A 700 5.81 -1.54 17.43
N LYS A 701 5.04 -0.49 17.70
CA LYS A 701 3.58 -0.49 17.51
C LYS A 701 3.22 -0.87 16.07
N TYR A 702 3.77 -0.16 15.10
CA TYR A 702 3.50 -0.44 13.69
C TYR A 702 4.02 -1.81 13.24
N ALA A 703 5.14 -2.28 13.79
CA ALA A 703 5.65 -3.63 13.52
C ALA A 703 4.68 -4.71 14.02
N LYS A 704 4.14 -4.57 15.24
CA LYS A 704 3.14 -5.51 15.78
C LYS A 704 1.88 -5.55 14.93
N GLU A 705 1.32 -4.38 14.59
CA GLU A 705 0.15 -4.28 13.72
C GLU A 705 0.41 -4.87 12.32
N LEU A 706 1.61 -4.66 11.77
CA LEU A 706 1.96 -5.18 10.45
C LEU A 706 2.12 -6.71 10.51
N PHE A 707 2.69 -7.23 11.59
CA PHE A 707 2.81 -8.66 11.82
C PHE A 707 1.45 -9.34 12.00
N GLU A 708 0.47 -8.68 12.61
CA GLU A 708 -0.90 -9.18 12.69
C GLU A 708 -1.49 -9.46 11.30
N ILE A 709 -1.14 -8.63 10.31
CA ILE A 709 -1.57 -8.78 8.91
C ILE A 709 -0.70 -9.78 8.14
N THR A 710 0.62 -9.70 8.25
CA THR A 710 1.54 -10.42 7.33
C THR A 710 2.03 -11.76 7.87
N LYS A 711 2.14 -11.91 9.19
CA LYS A 711 2.77 -13.06 9.87
C LYS A 711 4.18 -13.38 9.34
N GLU A 712 4.92 -12.35 8.94
CA GLU A 712 6.27 -12.51 8.37
C GLU A 712 7.33 -12.79 9.45
N ASP A 713 8.14 -13.83 9.22
CA ASP A 713 9.21 -14.26 10.12
C ASP A 713 10.24 -13.14 10.40
N GLY A 714 10.63 -12.38 9.36
CA GLY A 714 11.59 -11.27 9.51
C GLY A 714 11.07 -10.15 10.42
N LEU A 715 9.76 -9.91 10.41
CA LEU A 715 9.13 -8.92 11.27
C LEU A 715 9.04 -9.42 12.71
N ALA A 716 8.72 -10.71 12.91
CA ALA A 716 8.79 -11.35 14.23
C ALA A 716 10.19 -11.22 14.85
N ARG A 717 11.24 -11.46 14.06
CA ARG A 717 12.65 -11.29 14.48
C ARG A 717 12.92 -9.85 14.95
N ASN A 718 12.49 -8.86 14.17
CA ASN A 718 12.66 -7.44 14.52
C ASN A 718 11.88 -7.04 15.78
N ILE A 719 10.66 -7.55 15.94
CA ILE A 719 9.84 -7.31 17.14
C ILE A 719 10.51 -7.88 18.39
N ILE A 720 11.04 -9.11 18.32
CA ILE A 720 11.78 -9.72 19.42
C ILE A 720 13.00 -8.86 19.80
N ALA A 721 13.76 -8.38 18.82
CA ALA A 721 14.91 -7.50 19.08
C ALA A 721 14.48 -6.20 19.78
N MET A 722 13.43 -5.53 19.31
CA MET A 722 12.90 -4.31 19.93
C MET A 722 12.34 -4.54 21.34
N LEU A 723 11.70 -5.68 21.59
CA LEU A 723 11.25 -6.05 22.94
C LEU A 723 12.44 -6.31 23.87
N PHE A 724 13.48 -6.97 23.35
CA PHE A 724 14.69 -7.28 24.08
C PHE A 724 15.45 -6.01 24.51
N GLU A 725 15.57 -5.04 23.61
CA GLU A 725 16.16 -3.71 23.90
C GLU A 725 15.40 -2.96 25.00
N ARG A 726 14.10 -3.21 25.17
CA ARG A 726 13.27 -2.59 26.21
C ARG A 726 13.30 -3.33 27.55
N ASN A 727 14.17 -4.32 27.72
CA ASN A 727 14.21 -5.16 28.91
C ASN A 727 12.84 -5.80 29.26
N LYS A 728 11.95 -6.04 28.28
CA LYS A 728 10.62 -6.61 28.55
C LYS A 728 10.76 -8.05 29.05
N ALA A 729 10.20 -8.37 30.21
CA ALA A 729 10.29 -9.72 30.82
C ALA A 729 8.99 -10.54 30.74
N ASP A 730 7.96 -10.02 30.08
CA ASP A 730 6.64 -10.67 29.96
C ASP A 730 6.63 -11.71 28.84
N TYR A 731 6.30 -12.97 29.16
CA TYR A 731 6.22 -14.06 28.20
C TYR A 731 5.18 -13.82 27.10
N ASP A 732 4.01 -13.28 27.46
CA ASP A 732 2.91 -13.10 26.51
C ASP A 732 3.26 -12.06 25.45
N ALA A 733 4.14 -11.10 25.79
CA ALA A 733 4.67 -10.14 24.85
C ALA A 733 5.57 -10.78 23.77
N TYR A 734 6.23 -11.91 24.04
CA TYR A 734 7.12 -12.60 23.09
C TYR A 734 6.47 -13.80 22.41
N ALA A 735 5.53 -14.48 23.07
CA ALA A 735 5.00 -15.77 22.66
C ALA A 735 4.54 -15.85 21.19
N PRO A 736 3.80 -14.86 20.63
CA PRO A 736 3.37 -14.91 19.24
C PRO A 736 4.55 -14.97 18.26
N TYR A 737 5.64 -14.26 18.55
CA TYR A 737 6.80 -14.14 17.68
C TYR A 737 7.74 -15.34 17.84
N ILE A 738 7.96 -15.80 19.07
CA ILE A 738 8.72 -17.02 19.36
C ILE A 738 8.08 -18.21 18.64
N SER A 739 6.75 -18.35 18.67
CA SER A 739 6.06 -19.49 18.07
C SER A 739 6.31 -19.64 16.56
N ILE A 740 6.44 -18.52 15.84
CA ILE A 740 6.75 -18.50 14.40
C ILE A 740 8.21 -18.91 14.16
N LEU A 741 9.14 -18.43 14.99
CA LEU A 741 10.58 -18.60 14.78
C LEU A 741 11.15 -19.91 15.36
N SER A 742 10.49 -20.52 16.34
CA SER A 742 11.01 -21.67 17.11
C SER A 742 11.37 -22.89 16.25
N ASN A 743 10.68 -23.07 15.11
CA ASN A 743 10.92 -24.18 14.19
C ASN A 743 11.84 -23.81 13.02
N SER A 744 12.40 -22.59 13.01
CA SER A 744 13.30 -22.13 11.96
C SER A 744 14.68 -22.74 12.10
N THR A 745 15.28 -23.12 10.97
CA THR A 745 16.70 -23.49 10.88
C THR A 745 17.58 -22.32 10.48
N LYS A 746 17.02 -21.10 10.35
CA LYS A 746 17.83 -19.91 10.04
C LYS A 746 18.60 -19.45 11.29
N PRO A 747 19.93 -19.28 11.22
CA PRO A 747 20.74 -18.89 12.37
C PRO A 747 20.31 -17.59 13.05
N ASP A 748 19.94 -16.57 12.28
CA ASP A 748 19.53 -15.26 12.80
C ASP A 748 18.21 -15.34 13.60
N TYR A 749 17.29 -16.20 13.19
CA TYR A 749 16.03 -16.43 13.92
C TYR A 749 16.28 -17.21 15.20
N CYS A 750 17.20 -18.19 15.16
CA CYS A 750 17.64 -18.90 16.36
C CYS A 750 18.25 -17.94 17.39
N MET A 751 19.12 -17.02 16.96
CA MET A 751 19.68 -16.00 17.84
C MET A 751 18.60 -15.07 18.43
N ALA A 752 17.60 -14.68 17.65
CA ALA A 752 16.49 -13.87 18.17
C ALA A 752 15.71 -14.62 19.26
N VAL A 753 15.37 -15.89 19.03
CA VAL A 753 14.69 -16.72 20.04
C VAL A 753 15.58 -16.92 21.27
N ALA A 754 16.89 -17.12 21.09
CA ALA A 754 17.83 -17.24 22.20
C ALA A 754 17.82 -15.99 23.08
N SER A 755 17.89 -14.80 22.49
CA SER A 755 17.79 -13.52 23.21
C SER A 755 16.46 -13.37 23.95
N ALA A 756 15.35 -13.75 23.32
CA ALA A 756 14.04 -13.72 23.97
C ALA A 756 13.98 -14.66 25.19
N MET A 757 14.40 -15.91 25.02
CA MET A 757 14.40 -16.90 26.11
C MET A 757 15.33 -16.49 27.25
N LEU A 758 16.47 -15.89 26.92
CA LEU A 758 17.38 -15.34 27.92
C LEU A 758 16.70 -14.26 28.76
N ARG A 759 16.02 -13.32 28.09
CA ARG A 759 15.29 -12.24 28.77
C ARG A 759 14.17 -12.74 29.67
N LEU A 760 13.52 -13.82 29.26
CA LEU A 760 12.45 -14.49 30.01
C LEU A 760 12.98 -15.39 31.15
N GLY A 761 14.29 -15.42 31.39
CA GLY A 761 14.91 -16.25 32.43
C GLY A 761 14.97 -17.76 32.09
N LYS A 762 14.63 -18.15 30.86
CA LYS A 762 14.64 -19.53 30.37
C LYS A 762 16.00 -19.90 29.78
N THR A 763 16.96 -20.08 30.67
CA THR A 763 18.38 -20.06 30.32
C THR A 763 18.83 -21.27 29.50
N GLU A 764 18.32 -22.46 29.82
CA GLU A 764 18.64 -23.69 29.09
C GLU A 764 18.09 -23.65 27.66
N GLU A 765 16.85 -23.18 27.50
CA GLU A 765 16.25 -22.96 26.17
C GLU A 765 17.06 -21.93 25.38
N ALA A 766 17.49 -20.84 26.02
CA ALA A 766 18.33 -19.82 25.38
C ALA A 766 19.67 -20.39 24.90
N ASP A 767 20.36 -21.19 25.72
CA ASP A 767 21.65 -21.80 25.37
C ASP A 767 21.50 -22.78 24.20
N LEU A 768 20.40 -23.54 24.19
CA LEU A 768 20.06 -24.44 23.09
C LEU A 768 19.85 -23.67 21.78
N TYR A 769 19.05 -22.59 21.76
CA TYR A 769 18.82 -21.81 20.54
C TYR A 769 20.07 -21.03 20.07
N ALA A 770 20.89 -20.51 20.99
CA ALA A 770 22.16 -19.88 20.63
C ALA A 770 23.10 -20.91 19.97
N TYR A 771 23.14 -22.12 20.51
CA TYR A 771 23.90 -23.22 19.91
C TYR A 771 23.35 -23.65 18.55
N LYS A 772 22.01 -23.76 18.39
CA LYS A 772 21.37 -24.04 17.09
C LYS A 772 21.81 -23.07 16.02
N ALA A 773 21.96 -21.80 16.35
CA ALA A 773 22.40 -20.79 15.39
C ALA A 773 23.77 -21.13 14.80
N LEU A 774 24.73 -21.58 15.63
CA LEU A 774 26.04 -22.04 15.17
C LEU A 774 25.95 -23.39 14.45
N TYR A 775 25.16 -24.33 14.97
CA TYR A 775 24.96 -25.66 14.36
C TYR A 775 24.43 -25.57 12.93
N TYR A 776 23.41 -24.72 12.69
CA TYR A 776 22.77 -24.58 11.39
C TYR A 776 23.59 -23.78 10.36
N LEU A 777 24.72 -23.19 10.75
CA LEU A 777 25.65 -22.63 9.76
C LEU A 777 26.28 -23.72 8.89
N ASN A 778 26.51 -24.92 9.45
CA ASN A 778 27.04 -26.11 8.74
C ASN A 778 28.14 -25.77 7.71
N ASP A 779 29.31 -25.35 8.21
CA ASP A 779 30.49 -24.86 7.48
C ASP A 779 30.35 -23.52 6.75
N THR A 780 29.17 -22.90 6.76
CA THR A 780 28.99 -21.53 6.26
C THR A 780 29.56 -20.52 7.25
N VAL A 781 30.40 -19.60 6.78
CA VAL A 781 30.96 -18.53 7.63
C VAL A 781 30.03 -17.33 7.63
N ASP A 782 29.48 -16.97 8.79
CA ASP A 782 28.67 -15.77 8.99
C ASP A 782 29.13 -15.01 10.26
N TYR A 783 29.79 -13.88 10.04
CA TYR A 783 30.35 -13.07 11.12
C TYR A 783 29.30 -12.31 11.93
N GLU A 784 28.11 -12.04 11.39
CA GLU A 784 27.04 -11.38 12.15
C GLU A 784 26.40 -12.33 13.16
N ILE A 785 26.29 -13.62 12.80
CA ILE A 785 25.90 -14.66 13.75
C ILE A 785 26.97 -14.85 14.82
N TYR A 786 28.26 -14.85 14.46
CA TYR A 786 29.35 -14.94 15.44
C TYR A 786 29.36 -13.76 16.43
N LYS A 787 29.15 -12.53 15.94
CA LYS A 787 28.98 -11.35 16.80
C LYS A 787 27.77 -11.48 17.70
N SER A 788 26.64 -11.95 17.16
CA SER A 788 25.41 -12.16 17.93
C SER A 788 25.60 -13.19 19.05
N TYR A 789 26.28 -14.30 18.75
CA TYR A 789 26.62 -15.32 19.74
C TYR A 789 27.59 -14.79 20.79
N PHE A 790 28.61 -14.02 20.39
CA PHE A 790 29.54 -13.38 21.33
C PHE A 790 28.82 -12.40 22.26
N GLY A 791 27.92 -11.57 21.72
CA GLY A 791 27.08 -10.66 22.51
C GLY A 791 26.18 -11.42 23.50
N TYR A 792 25.56 -12.51 23.06
CA TYR A 792 24.79 -13.42 23.92
C TYR A 792 25.65 -14.02 25.05
N TYR A 793 26.86 -14.50 24.71
CA TYR A 793 27.79 -15.08 25.67
C TYR A 793 28.23 -14.06 26.74
N ASN A 794 28.55 -12.83 26.33
CA ASN A 794 28.99 -11.77 27.25
C ASN A 794 27.91 -11.40 28.28
N GLN A 795 26.63 -11.50 27.93
CA GLN A 795 25.53 -11.31 28.89
C GLN A 795 25.48 -12.40 29.98
N LYS A 796 26.27 -13.47 29.84
CA LYS A 796 26.31 -14.62 30.75
C LYS A 796 27.72 -14.92 31.30
N LEU A 797 28.69 -14.01 31.18
CA LEU A 797 30.08 -14.22 31.64
C LEU A 797 30.15 -14.87 33.05
N ASN A 798 29.33 -14.39 33.99
CA ASN A 798 29.27 -14.89 35.37
C ASN A 798 28.84 -16.36 35.52
N ARG A 799 28.16 -16.96 34.53
CA ARG A 799 27.68 -18.35 34.57
C ARG A 799 28.68 -19.37 34.05
N TYR A 800 29.63 -18.95 33.22
CA TYR A 800 30.60 -19.84 32.58
C TYR A 800 31.91 -19.97 33.38
N HIS A 801 32.06 -19.23 34.47
CA HIS A 801 33.24 -19.27 35.35
C HIS A 801 33.28 -20.44 36.35
N ASP A 802 32.35 -21.40 36.26
CA ASP A 802 32.37 -22.59 37.12
C ASP A 802 33.34 -23.64 36.54
N GLU A 803 34.63 -23.52 36.90
CA GLU A 803 35.78 -24.35 36.46
C GLU A 803 35.71 -25.82 36.96
N SER A 804 34.59 -26.51 36.77
CA SER A 804 34.57 -27.96 36.97
C SER A 804 35.03 -28.67 35.69
N GLU A 805 36.31 -29.03 35.61
CA GLU A 805 36.82 -29.87 34.51
C GLU A 805 35.96 -31.14 34.37
N LEU A 806 35.37 -31.34 33.19
CA LEU A 806 34.55 -32.52 32.91
C LEU A 806 35.42 -33.78 32.94
N LYS A 807 35.31 -34.57 34.01
CA LYS A 807 36.09 -35.81 34.20
C LYS A 807 35.61 -36.98 33.34
N ARG A 808 34.39 -36.93 32.81
CA ARG A 808 33.77 -37.96 31.97
C ARG A 808 32.92 -37.33 30.87
N VAL A 809 32.84 -37.98 29.73
CA VAL A 809 32.00 -37.57 28.61
C VAL A 809 30.54 -37.69 29.01
N LYS A 810 29.78 -36.59 28.88
CA LYS A 810 28.33 -36.57 29.02
C LYS A 810 27.71 -36.20 27.67
N GLY A 811 26.38 -36.25 27.59
CA GLY A 811 25.68 -35.58 26.49
C GLY A 811 26.00 -34.08 26.50
N ASN A 812 25.97 -33.43 25.33
CA ASN A 812 26.28 -32.01 25.14
C ASN A 812 27.72 -31.66 25.52
N SER A 813 28.65 -32.57 25.22
CA SER A 813 30.09 -32.40 25.43
C SER A 813 30.84 -32.52 24.11
N VAL A 814 31.99 -31.85 24.00
CA VAL A 814 32.93 -32.02 22.88
C VAL A 814 34.13 -32.82 23.37
N VAL A 815 34.52 -33.82 22.58
CA VAL A 815 35.57 -34.79 22.92
C VAL A 815 36.63 -34.77 21.83
N THR A 816 37.89 -34.59 22.23
CA THR A 816 39.04 -34.73 21.33
C THR A 816 39.69 -36.09 21.54
N LEU A 817 39.84 -36.82 20.45
CA LEU A 817 40.39 -38.16 20.35
C LEU A 817 41.68 -38.13 19.54
N GLU A 818 42.71 -38.81 19.99
CA GLU A 818 44.00 -38.95 19.31
C GLU A 818 44.29 -40.44 19.06
N GLU A 819 44.79 -40.79 17.88
CA GLU A 819 45.16 -42.18 17.55
C GLU A 819 46.15 -42.76 18.56
N ASN A 820 45.80 -43.91 19.14
CA ASN A 820 46.57 -44.58 20.18
C ASN A 820 47.56 -45.56 19.55
N ASN A 821 48.85 -45.20 19.58
CA ASN A 821 49.97 -45.87 18.89
C ASN A 821 49.87 -45.78 17.35
N PRO A 822 50.00 -44.57 16.77
CA PRO A 822 49.91 -44.35 15.33
C PRO A 822 51.04 -45.04 14.57
N VAL A 823 50.76 -45.46 13.34
CA VAL A 823 51.76 -46.06 12.42
C VAL A 823 52.82 -45.04 12.01
N ASP A 824 52.45 -43.76 11.93
CA ASP A 824 53.37 -42.62 11.76
C ASP A 824 53.36 -41.76 13.04
N SER A 825 54.41 -41.90 13.85
CA SER A 825 54.55 -41.20 15.13
C SER A 825 54.64 -39.67 15.01
N ARG A 826 54.77 -39.10 13.80
CA ARG A 826 54.87 -37.66 13.58
C ARG A 826 53.51 -36.99 13.37
N HIS A 827 52.48 -37.72 12.93
CA HIS A 827 51.16 -37.18 12.59
C HIS A 827 50.02 -38.13 13.03
N PRO A 828 49.74 -38.25 14.34
CA PRO A 828 48.60 -39.04 14.82
C PRO A 828 47.28 -38.48 14.28
N GLU A 829 46.33 -39.36 13.93
CA GLU A 829 44.98 -38.93 13.53
C GLU A 829 44.24 -38.32 14.74
N ILE A 830 43.72 -37.10 14.58
CA ILE A 830 42.93 -36.39 15.60
C ILE A 830 41.48 -36.29 15.13
N LYS A 831 40.54 -36.74 15.97
CA LYS A 831 39.11 -36.53 15.77
C LYS A 831 38.53 -35.66 16.87
N VAL A 832 37.77 -34.63 16.50
CA VAL A 832 37.00 -33.82 17.45
C VAL A 832 35.53 -34.12 17.20
N LEU A 833 34.83 -34.59 18.24
CA LEU A 833 33.46 -35.07 18.16
C LEU A 833 32.57 -34.30 19.14
N CYS A 834 31.46 -33.74 18.67
CA CYS A 834 30.42 -33.13 19.50
C CYS A 834 29.28 -34.13 19.72
N LEU A 835 28.94 -34.41 20.97
CA LEU A 835 27.84 -35.32 21.31
C LEU A 835 26.55 -34.50 21.50
N ASP A 836 25.71 -34.47 20.47
CA ASP A 836 24.43 -33.76 20.48
C ASP A 836 23.31 -34.66 21.02
N SER A 837 22.81 -34.31 22.21
CA SER A 837 21.84 -35.16 22.92
C SER A 837 20.40 -34.91 22.45
N GLU A 838 20.13 -33.71 21.96
CA GLU A 838 18.80 -33.27 21.56
C GLU A 838 18.37 -33.94 20.25
N THR A 839 17.15 -34.48 20.22
CA THR A 839 16.61 -35.27 19.10
C THR A 839 16.38 -34.47 17.82
N GLU A 840 16.42 -33.14 17.90
CA GLU A 840 16.22 -32.25 16.77
C GLU A 840 17.47 -32.08 15.88
N PHE A 841 18.65 -32.46 16.39
CA PHE A 841 19.87 -32.54 15.60
C PHE A 841 19.90 -33.89 14.89
N THR A 842 19.68 -33.87 13.57
CA THR A 842 19.53 -35.10 12.75
C THR A 842 20.54 -35.19 11.60
N ASP A 843 21.31 -34.14 11.33
CA ASP A 843 22.30 -34.14 10.27
C ASP A 843 23.60 -34.80 10.74
N ILE A 844 23.78 -36.05 10.30
CA ILE A 844 24.96 -36.88 10.59
C ILE A 844 26.23 -36.40 9.89
N ASN A 845 26.12 -35.52 8.89
CA ASN A 845 27.25 -34.96 8.16
C ASN A 845 27.59 -33.54 8.59
N ASN A 846 26.96 -33.02 9.67
CA ASN A 846 27.22 -31.67 10.12
C ASN A 846 28.65 -31.55 10.65
N ARG A 847 29.34 -30.49 10.21
CA ARG A 847 30.74 -30.17 10.56
C ARG A 847 30.92 -28.77 11.16
N SER A 848 29.82 -28.12 11.56
CA SER A 848 29.82 -26.76 12.11
C SER A 848 30.82 -26.60 13.26
N MET A 849 31.35 -25.39 13.43
CA MET A 849 32.40 -25.09 14.43
C MET A 849 33.69 -25.93 14.27
N ASP A 850 33.98 -26.43 13.07
CA ASP A 850 35.12 -27.30 12.76
C ASP A 850 35.10 -28.63 13.58
N VAL A 851 33.92 -29.17 13.92
CA VAL A 851 33.76 -30.40 14.73
C VAL A 851 32.77 -31.39 14.11
N GLU A 852 33.03 -32.69 14.28
CA GLU A 852 32.10 -33.74 13.82
C GLU A 852 30.92 -33.90 14.79
N HIS A 853 29.69 -33.71 14.33
CA HIS A 853 28.52 -33.86 15.18
C HIS A 853 27.99 -35.30 15.19
N ILE A 854 27.80 -35.85 16.39
CA ILE A 854 27.28 -37.19 16.62
C ILE A 854 25.95 -37.06 17.37
N THR A 855 24.88 -37.52 16.73
CA THR A 855 23.53 -37.49 17.31
C THR A 855 23.33 -38.62 18.32
N SER A 856 22.40 -38.45 19.25
CA SER A 856 22.04 -39.50 20.24
C SER A 856 21.55 -40.82 19.63
N SER A 857 21.16 -40.81 18.34
CA SER A 857 20.76 -42.02 17.60
C SER A 857 21.94 -42.82 17.03
N ASP A 858 23.13 -42.22 16.95
CA ASP A 858 24.33 -42.88 16.44
C ASP A 858 24.89 -43.88 17.48
N PRO A 859 25.17 -45.14 17.11
CA PRO A 859 25.81 -46.10 18.00
C PRO A 859 27.13 -45.61 18.61
N LEU A 860 27.87 -44.75 17.92
CA LEU A 860 29.11 -44.13 18.39
C LEU A 860 28.87 -43.19 19.58
N PHE A 861 27.70 -42.54 19.65
CA PHE A 861 27.32 -41.69 20.78
C PHE A 861 27.35 -42.48 22.09
N LEU A 862 26.63 -43.61 22.14
CA LEU A 862 26.54 -44.48 23.32
C LEU A 862 27.90 -45.09 23.68
N LYS A 863 28.76 -45.31 22.67
CA LYS A 863 30.10 -45.87 22.86
C LYS A 863 31.05 -44.89 23.55
N ILE A 864 30.94 -43.60 23.24
CA ILE A 864 31.81 -42.56 23.79
C ILE A 864 31.26 -42.03 25.12
N GLN A 865 29.94 -41.96 25.26
CA GLN A 865 29.27 -41.49 26.47
C GLN A 865 29.74 -42.25 27.72
N GLY A 866 30.05 -41.51 28.79
CA GLY A 866 30.55 -42.06 30.05
C GLY A 866 32.06 -42.33 30.08
N SER A 867 32.76 -42.21 28.94
CA SER A 867 34.21 -42.42 28.86
C SER A 867 35.00 -41.36 29.63
N GLY A 868 36.13 -41.73 30.22
CA GLY A 868 37.02 -40.82 30.94
C GLY A 868 38.22 -40.36 30.13
N LEU A 869 38.92 -39.33 30.63
CA LEU A 869 40.23 -38.91 30.12
C LEU A 869 41.21 -40.11 30.07
N ARG A 870 42.00 -40.18 29.00
CA ARG A 870 42.98 -41.24 28.70
C ARG A 870 42.40 -42.63 28.43
N GLN A 871 41.08 -42.80 28.43
CA GLN A 871 40.44 -44.06 28.03
C GLN A 871 40.62 -44.29 26.52
N VAL A 872 40.88 -45.54 26.13
CA VAL A 872 41.03 -45.94 24.72
C VAL A 872 39.71 -46.52 24.20
N ILE A 873 39.25 -46.02 23.07
CA ILE A 873 37.98 -46.36 22.42
C ILE A 873 38.28 -46.75 20.98
N LYS A 874 37.74 -47.87 20.51
CA LYS A 874 37.93 -48.32 19.13
C LYS A 874 36.88 -47.69 18.21
N ILE A 875 37.26 -46.98 17.15
CA ILE A 875 36.35 -46.37 16.17
C ILE A 875 36.82 -46.80 14.78
N ASP A 876 35.93 -47.40 13.97
CA ASP A 876 36.22 -47.88 12.60
C ASP A 876 37.49 -48.74 12.46
N GLY A 877 37.83 -49.51 13.49
CA GLY A 877 39.00 -50.39 13.49
C GLY A 877 40.26 -49.78 14.12
N ILE A 878 40.31 -48.45 14.28
CA ILE A 878 41.43 -47.69 14.86
C ILE A 878 41.18 -47.47 16.35
N ASN A 879 42.23 -47.56 17.17
CA ASN A 879 42.15 -47.27 18.60
C ASN A 879 42.44 -45.80 18.83
N PHE A 880 41.52 -45.06 19.45
CA PHE A 880 41.70 -43.66 19.80
C PHE A 880 41.72 -43.48 21.32
N LYS A 881 42.54 -42.56 21.82
CA LYS A 881 42.61 -42.16 23.22
C LYS A 881 41.91 -40.83 23.43
N VAL A 882 41.07 -40.73 24.46
CA VAL A 882 40.44 -39.46 24.86
C VAL A 882 41.50 -38.53 25.47
N ILE A 883 41.79 -37.40 24.83
CA ILE A 883 42.80 -36.44 25.29
C ILE A 883 42.21 -35.16 25.88
N LYS A 884 41.00 -34.77 25.47
CA LYS A 884 40.30 -33.59 25.99
C LYS A 884 38.79 -33.80 26.04
N ILE A 885 38.15 -33.29 27.08
CA ILE A 885 36.70 -33.24 27.24
C ILE A 885 36.37 -31.80 27.67
N CYS A 886 35.48 -31.13 26.96
CA CYS A 886 34.97 -29.81 27.33
C CYS A 886 33.46 -29.74 27.11
N SER A 887 32.79 -28.79 27.78
CA SER A 887 31.37 -28.58 27.53
C SER A 887 31.17 -28.05 26.11
N ARG A 888 29.97 -28.26 25.56
CA ARG A 888 29.61 -27.74 24.24
C ARG A 888 29.65 -26.20 24.19
N ALA A 889 29.30 -25.53 25.29
CA ALA A 889 29.33 -24.08 25.38
C ALA A 889 30.77 -23.53 25.39
N ASP A 890 31.67 -24.14 26.16
CA ASP A 890 33.09 -23.75 26.22
C ASP A 890 33.79 -23.94 24.87
N PHE A 891 33.44 -25.01 24.17
CA PHE A 891 33.95 -25.27 22.83
C PHE A 891 33.44 -24.22 21.83
N ALA A 892 32.14 -23.94 21.86
CA ALA A 892 31.51 -22.96 20.97
C ALA A 892 32.12 -21.56 21.17
N VAL A 893 32.29 -21.08 22.41
CA VAL A 893 32.92 -19.78 22.64
C VAL A 893 34.41 -19.79 22.25
N GLY A 894 35.12 -20.90 22.51
CA GLY A 894 36.51 -21.07 22.05
C GLY A 894 36.64 -20.99 20.53
N PHE A 895 35.66 -21.53 19.79
CA PHE A 895 35.56 -21.38 18.34
C PHE A 895 35.36 -19.91 17.93
N ILE A 896 34.49 -19.17 18.62
CA ILE A 896 34.29 -17.73 18.35
C ILE A 896 35.58 -16.94 18.60
N PHE A 897 36.28 -17.16 19.72
CA PHE A 897 37.57 -16.52 19.99
C PHE A 897 38.62 -16.85 18.93
N LYS A 898 38.67 -18.10 18.45
CA LYS A 898 39.52 -18.49 17.32
C LYS A 898 39.19 -17.67 16.07
N LYS A 899 37.90 -17.47 15.75
CA LYS A 899 37.48 -16.65 14.59
C LYS A 899 37.81 -15.17 14.76
N ILE A 900 37.66 -14.61 15.95
CA ILE A 900 38.07 -13.23 16.27
C ILE A 900 39.57 -13.05 16.02
N ASN A 901 40.41 -13.99 16.48
CA ASN A 901 41.85 -13.92 16.29
C ASN A 901 42.27 -14.10 14.83
N GLN A 902 41.55 -14.92 14.06
CA GLN A 902 41.82 -15.14 12.63
C GLN A 902 41.39 -13.95 11.75
N HIS A 903 40.30 -13.27 12.12
CA HIS A 903 39.67 -12.21 11.32
C HIS A 903 39.19 -11.03 12.19
N PRO A 904 40.11 -10.33 12.88
CA PRO A 904 39.74 -9.26 13.81
C PRO A 904 38.97 -8.11 13.14
N ASP A 905 39.30 -7.80 11.89
CA ASP A 905 38.63 -6.78 11.05
C ASP A 905 37.12 -7.03 10.88
N LYS A 906 36.70 -8.30 10.90
CA LYS A 906 35.28 -8.66 10.78
C LYS A 906 34.48 -8.40 12.04
N PHE A 907 35.16 -8.20 13.18
CA PHE A 907 34.56 -7.92 14.49
C PHE A 907 34.72 -6.45 14.93
N ASP A 908 35.21 -5.57 14.05
CA ASP A 908 35.34 -4.13 14.32
C ASP A 908 34.03 -3.54 14.84
N GLY A 909 34.14 -2.72 15.89
CA GLY A 909 33.01 -2.13 16.61
C GLY A 909 32.32 -3.07 17.62
N THR A 910 32.61 -4.38 17.60
CA THR A 910 32.13 -5.35 18.60
C THR A 910 33.25 -5.78 19.56
N VAL A 911 34.46 -6.00 19.03
CA VAL A 911 35.64 -6.41 19.79
C VAL A 911 36.84 -5.60 19.32
N LEU A 912 37.66 -5.14 20.26
CA LEU A 912 38.93 -4.49 19.96
C LEU A 912 40.07 -5.45 20.29
N VAL A 913 40.75 -5.96 19.26
CA VAL A 913 41.90 -6.87 19.43
C VAL A 913 43.18 -6.05 19.39
N LEU A 914 43.91 -6.04 20.51
CA LEU A 914 45.21 -5.38 20.60
C LEU A 914 46.33 -6.43 20.52
N SER A 915 47.15 -6.32 19.48
CA SER A 915 48.37 -7.12 19.33
C SER A 915 49.56 -6.21 18.98
N SER A 916 50.69 -6.46 19.63
CA SER A 916 52.01 -5.97 19.22
C SER A 916 53.08 -6.98 19.65
N GLU A 917 54.16 -7.07 18.87
CA GLU A 917 55.37 -7.82 19.24
C GLU A 917 56.18 -7.09 20.33
N LYS A 918 55.95 -5.78 20.54
CA LYS A 918 56.63 -4.96 21.53
C LYS A 918 55.66 -4.47 22.61
N PRO A 919 55.94 -4.71 23.90
CA PRO A 919 55.10 -4.23 25.01
C PRO A 919 54.84 -2.72 24.99
N GLU A 920 55.82 -1.92 24.56
CA GLU A 920 55.74 -0.46 24.53
C GLU A 920 54.69 0.04 23.53
N GLU A 921 54.58 -0.60 22.36
CA GLU A 921 53.58 -0.25 21.35
C GLU A 921 52.17 -0.66 21.77
N LEU A 922 52.03 -1.76 22.54
CA LEU A 922 50.75 -2.16 23.13
C LEU A 922 50.28 -1.13 24.16
N LEU A 923 51.18 -0.66 25.02
CA LEU A 923 50.91 0.39 26.00
C LEU A 923 50.48 1.70 25.34
N GLU A 924 51.17 2.12 24.28
CA GLU A 924 50.77 3.32 23.52
C GLU A 924 49.40 3.16 22.85
N LYS A 925 49.09 1.99 22.29
CA LYS A 925 47.74 1.71 21.77
C LYS A 925 46.69 1.82 22.86
N ILE A 926 46.89 1.18 24.02
CA ILE A 926 45.95 1.25 25.17
C ILE A 926 45.76 2.70 25.60
N LYS A 927 46.85 3.48 25.76
CA LYS A 927 46.78 4.91 26.07
C LYS A 927 45.90 5.67 25.09
N SER A 928 46.11 5.49 23.79
CA SER A 928 45.33 6.20 22.76
C SER A 928 43.84 5.86 22.77
N ILE A 929 43.46 4.67 23.23
CA ILE A 929 42.05 4.24 23.33
C ILE A 929 41.40 4.73 24.63
N THR A 930 42.19 4.88 25.68
CA THR A 930 41.75 5.38 26.99
C THR A 930 41.78 6.90 27.11
N ASP A 931 42.52 7.60 26.24
CA ASP A 931 42.58 9.06 26.22
C ASP A 931 41.31 9.63 25.58
N ARG A 932 40.48 10.29 26.40
CA ARG A 932 39.25 10.96 25.98
C ARG A 932 39.30 12.46 26.26
N THR A 933 40.49 13.03 26.42
CA THR A 933 40.67 14.39 26.92
C THR A 933 40.03 15.42 25.98
N GLU A 934 40.35 15.37 24.68
CA GLU A 934 39.81 16.30 23.67
C GLU A 934 38.28 16.19 23.52
N GLN A 935 37.75 14.96 23.52
CA GLN A 935 36.31 14.72 23.46
C GLN A 935 35.59 15.28 24.69
N THR A 936 36.15 15.06 25.88
CA THR A 936 35.58 15.54 27.15
C THR A 936 35.63 17.06 27.22
N GLU A 937 36.73 17.70 26.78
CA GLU A 937 36.86 19.16 26.73
C GLU A 937 35.84 19.78 25.77
N SER A 938 35.62 19.17 24.61
CA SER A 938 34.58 19.60 23.67
C SER A 938 33.18 19.56 24.31
N LEU A 939 32.82 18.45 24.97
CA LEU A 939 31.54 18.31 25.67
C LEU A 939 31.40 19.32 26.81
N LEU A 940 32.47 19.58 27.57
CA LEU A 940 32.50 20.59 28.63
C LEU A 940 32.27 22.00 28.08
N ASN A 941 32.83 22.34 26.91
CA ASN A 941 32.58 23.65 26.29
C ASN A 941 31.10 23.85 25.91
N PHE A 942 30.43 22.81 25.41
CA PHE A 942 28.98 22.85 25.18
C PHE A 942 28.18 22.88 26.49
N TYR A 943 28.56 22.10 27.50
CA TYR A 943 27.90 22.09 28.81
C TYR A 943 28.00 23.46 29.51
N HIS A 944 29.16 24.10 29.46
CA HIS A 944 29.45 25.43 30.03
C HIS A 944 28.95 26.61 29.16
N PHE A 945 28.06 26.36 28.19
CA PHE A 945 27.43 27.37 27.34
C PHE A 945 28.42 28.22 26.52
N LYS A 946 29.62 27.69 26.21
CA LYS A 946 30.59 28.40 25.37
C LYS A 946 30.26 28.30 23.89
N GLU A 947 29.68 27.17 23.49
CA GLU A 947 29.37 26.83 22.08
C GLU A 947 27.86 26.80 21.79
N ASN A 948 26.99 26.91 22.80
CA ASN A 948 25.53 26.93 22.65
C ASN A 948 24.82 27.66 23.81
N GLU A 949 23.53 27.98 23.65
CA GLU A 949 22.73 28.66 24.69
C GLU A 949 21.96 27.68 25.61
N THR A 950 21.71 26.46 25.16
CA THR A 950 20.85 25.50 25.88
C THR A 950 21.63 24.66 26.89
N GLY A 951 22.93 24.47 26.68
CA GLY A 951 23.79 23.56 27.44
C GLY A 951 23.71 22.13 26.92
N LEU A 952 24.26 21.21 27.71
CA LEU A 952 24.11 19.77 27.53
C LEU A 952 23.65 19.13 28.85
N PRO A 953 22.91 18.01 28.82
CA PRO A 953 22.63 17.24 30.02
C PRO A 953 23.89 16.50 30.51
N ILE A 954 23.94 16.15 31.80
CA ILE A 954 25.00 15.31 32.40
C ILE A 954 25.18 14.00 31.60
N ASP A 955 24.08 13.46 31.09
CA ASP A 955 24.01 12.26 30.25
C ASP A 955 24.95 12.29 29.03
N SER A 956 25.34 13.48 28.58
CA SER A 956 26.24 13.65 27.43
C SER A 956 27.66 13.13 27.70
N PHE A 957 28.11 13.15 28.95
CA PHE A 957 29.45 12.70 29.35
C PHE A 957 29.59 11.18 29.45
N ILE A 958 28.46 10.47 29.51
CA ILE A 958 28.45 9.01 29.72
C ILE A 958 28.19 8.22 28.44
N ASN A 959 27.76 8.87 27.35
CA ASN A 959 27.47 8.23 26.06
C ASN A 959 26.55 6.99 26.20
N GLY A 960 25.50 7.10 27.03
CA GLY A 960 24.52 6.05 27.30
C GLY A 960 24.94 5.01 28.36
N ASP A 961 26.16 5.08 28.90
CA ASP A 961 26.63 4.21 29.97
C ASP A 961 26.31 4.79 31.36
N TYR A 962 25.09 4.52 31.84
CA TYR A 962 24.61 5.06 33.12
C TYR A 962 25.36 4.54 34.35
N ASP A 963 26.23 3.53 34.21
CA ASP A 963 27.10 3.08 35.31
C ASP A 963 28.19 4.13 35.61
N ARG A 964 28.41 5.07 34.68
CA ARG A 964 29.33 6.22 34.81
C ARG A 964 28.63 7.53 35.16
N TYR A 965 27.32 7.51 35.43
CA TYR A 965 26.58 8.74 35.74
C TYR A 965 27.09 9.40 37.02
N VAL A 966 27.41 8.60 38.04
CA VAL A 966 27.99 9.08 39.30
C VAL A 966 29.38 9.69 39.07
N ASP A 967 30.21 9.09 38.21
CA ASP A 967 31.51 9.65 37.81
C ASP A 967 31.35 11.04 37.17
N ALA A 968 30.42 11.16 36.20
CA ALA A 968 30.17 12.41 35.48
C ALA A 968 29.65 13.51 36.42
N LEU A 969 28.73 13.16 37.34
CA LEU A 969 28.25 14.08 38.36
C LEU A 969 29.39 14.54 39.27
N ASN A 970 30.20 13.62 39.78
CA ASN A 970 31.33 13.92 40.67
C ASN A 970 32.41 14.76 39.98
N MET A 971 32.67 14.52 38.69
CA MET A 971 33.54 15.37 37.88
C MET A 971 33.04 16.82 37.88
N LEU A 972 31.76 17.04 37.61
CA LEU A 972 31.19 18.38 37.61
C LEU A 972 31.17 19.00 39.02
N LEU A 973 30.92 18.21 40.06
CA LEU A 973 30.81 18.66 41.45
C LEU A 973 32.16 18.97 42.11
N HIS A 974 33.24 18.25 41.79
CA HIS A 974 34.47 18.27 42.58
C HIS A 974 35.75 18.53 41.77
N ALA A 975 35.75 18.35 40.44
CA ALA A 975 36.96 18.61 39.66
C ALA A 975 37.26 20.11 39.63
N LYS A 976 38.55 20.45 39.66
CA LYS A 976 38.99 21.85 39.65
C LYS A 976 38.50 22.57 38.39
N ASP A 977 38.10 23.83 38.55
CA ASP A 977 37.66 24.72 37.46
C ASP A 977 36.45 24.18 36.65
N GLN A 978 35.64 23.31 37.26
CA GLN A 978 34.34 22.87 36.75
C GLN A 978 33.17 23.58 37.47
N ALA A 979 31.96 23.38 36.95
CA ALA A 979 30.74 23.96 37.47
C ALA A 979 29.57 23.00 37.26
N PHE A 980 28.70 22.86 38.26
CA PHE A 980 27.46 22.11 38.17
C PHE A 980 26.27 23.07 38.18
N TYR A 981 25.64 23.26 37.03
CA TYR A 981 24.56 24.25 36.85
C TYR A 981 23.20 23.65 37.17
N THR A 982 22.57 24.15 38.22
CA THR A 982 21.25 23.68 38.68
C THR A 982 20.12 24.66 38.42
N GLY A 983 20.44 25.91 38.03
CA GLY A 983 19.48 26.99 37.82
C GLY A 983 19.03 27.66 39.12
N TYR A 984 18.41 28.85 39.03
CA TYR A 984 17.99 29.59 40.22
C TYR A 984 16.96 28.80 41.06
N PRO A 985 17.09 28.81 42.40
CA PRO A 985 16.04 28.32 43.27
C PRO A 985 14.81 29.23 43.17
N THR A 986 13.63 28.62 43.25
CA THR A 986 12.35 29.31 43.14
C THR A 986 11.67 29.28 44.51
N TYR A 987 11.29 30.45 45.02
CA TYR A 987 10.74 30.60 46.38
C TYR A 987 9.27 31.00 46.31
N GLU A 988 8.45 30.09 45.77
CA GLU A 988 7.00 30.23 45.68
C GLU A 988 6.30 29.41 46.77
N ASN A 989 4.97 29.52 46.87
CA ASN A 989 4.21 28.66 47.78
C ASN A 989 4.23 27.21 47.28
N GLU A 990 4.85 26.32 48.05
CA GLU A 990 4.98 24.90 47.73
C GLU A 990 3.89 24.01 48.37
N GLU A 991 2.96 24.58 49.16
CA GLU A 991 1.85 23.82 49.76
C GLU A 991 1.00 23.09 48.69
N ASN A 992 0.66 21.83 48.98
CA ASN A 992 -0.18 20.95 48.15
C ASN A 992 0.36 20.69 46.72
N GLN A 993 1.65 20.88 46.49
CA GLN A 993 2.28 20.50 45.21
C GLN A 993 2.60 19.00 45.18
N LYS A 994 2.52 18.41 43.98
CA LYS A 994 3.10 17.09 43.68
C LYS A 994 4.44 17.27 43.00
N TYR A 995 5.36 16.35 43.23
CA TYR A 995 6.72 16.40 42.69
C TYR A 995 7.09 15.12 41.94
N VAL A 996 7.82 15.28 40.84
CA VAL A 996 8.50 14.19 40.14
C VAL A 996 10.00 14.45 40.22
N PRO A 997 10.77 13.68 41.01
CA PRO A 997 12.22 13.83 41.10
C PRO A 997 12.91 13.29 39.83
N ALA A 998 13.84 14.07 39.29
CA ALA A 998 14.68 13.66 38.17
C ALA A 998 15.89 12.86 38.66
N LEU A 999 16.51 12.12 37.73
CA LEU A 999 17.73 11.32 38.00
C LEU A 999 18.83 12.16 38.67
N SER A 1000 19.08 13.37 38.17
CA SER A 1000 20.14 14.26 38.69
C SER A 1000 19.96 14.59 40.17
N THR A 1001 18.73 14.88 40.60
CA THR A 1001 18.42 15.17 42.01
C THR A 1001 18.60 13.93 42.89
N MET A 1002 18.08 12.77 42.47
CA MET A 1002 18.16 11.55 43.29
C MET A 1002 19.62 11.10 43.47
N VAL A 1003 20.40 11.14 42.39
CA VAL A 1003 21.83 10.77 42.45
C VAL A 1003 22.62 11.79 43.26
N LEU A 1004 22.40 13.09 43.06
CA LEU A 1004 23.08 14.14 43.84
C LEU A 1004 22.84 13.98 45.34
N LEU A 1005 21.57 13.88 45.74
CA LEU A 1005 21.22 13.76 47.15
C LEU A 1005 21.73 12.44 47.75
N SER A 1006 21.69 11.34 47.00
CA SER A 1006 22.25 10.08 47.49
C SER A 1006 23.79 10.10 47.59
N SER A 1007 24.49 10.71 46.63
CA SER A 1007 25.95 10.89 46.65
C SER A 1007 26.42 11.72 47.84
N MET A 1008 25.63 12.71 48.27
CA MET A 1008 25.92 13.55 49.43
C MET A 1008 25.34 13.00 50.75
N ASN A 1009 24.68 11.84 50.73
CA ASN A 1009 23.96 11.27 51.88
C ASN A 1009 22.88 12.20 52.46
N LEU A 1010 22.16 12.91 51.57
CA LEU A 1010 21.12 13.89 51.85
C LEU A 1010 19.74 13.49 51.28
N LEU A 1011 19.56 12.25 50.84
CA LEU A 1011 18.30 11.79 50.21
C LEU A 1011 17.09 11.87 51.17
N ASN A 1012 17.34 11.74 52.46
CA ASN A 1012 16.35 11.91 53.53
C ASN A 1012 15.70 13.30 53.57
N LEU A 1013 16.28 14.32 52.94
CA LEU A 1013 15.66 15.64 52.80
C LEU A 1013 14.31 15.58 52.09
N LEU A 1014 14.14 14.63 51.17
CA LEU A 1014 12.89 14.46 50.44
C LEU A 1014 11.76 13.89 51.31
N ASN A 1015 12.06 13.40 52.53
CA ASN A 1015 11.04 12.87 53.44
C ASN A 1015 9.96 13.91 53.80
N ALA A 1016 10.32 15.20 53.84
CA ALA A 1016 9.36 16.27 54.14
C ALA A 1016 8.26 16.43 53.08
N VAL A 1017 8.53 15.99 51.85
CA VAL A 1017 7.60 16.06 50.70
C VAL A 1017 7.26 14.67 50.15
N LYS A 1018 7.53 13.61 50.91
CA LYS A 1018 7.44 12.23 50.43
C LYS A 1018 6.05 11.82 49.99
N ASP A 1019 5.03 12.21 50.75
CA ASP A 1019 3.62 11.93 50.41
C ASP A 1019 3.16 12.69 49.16
N SER A 1020 3.93 13.69 48.72
CA SER A 1020 3.71 14.45 47.49
C SER A 1020 4.56 13.96 46.31
N LEU A 1021 5.46 13.00 46.52
CA LEU A 1021 6.33 12.47 45.46
C LEU A 1021 5.63 11.36 44.68
N ILE A 1022 5.64 11.51 43.36
CA ILE A 1022 5.12 10.53 42.42
C ILE A 1022 6.21 10.13 41.42
N LEU A 1023 6.40 8.82 41.22
CA LEU A 1023 7.47 8.26 40.41
C LEU A 1023 6.93 7.48 39.21
N PRO A 1024 7.58 7.54 38.04
CA PRO A 1024 7.29 6.59 36.97
C PRO A 1024 7.71 5.17 37.38
N GLU A 1025 6.92 4.15 37.06
CA GLU A 1025 7.26 2.75 37.37
C GLU A 1025 8.60 2.32 36.73
N SER A 1026 8.96 2.90 35.58
CA SER A 1026 10.24 2.65 34.89
C SER A 1026 11.48 3.03 35.70
N TYR A 1027 11.33 3.86 36.74
CA TYR A 1027 12.43 4.16 37.67
C TYR A 1027 12.85 2.92 38.45
N MET A 1028 11.90 2.06 38.87
CA MET A 1028 12.20 0.89 39.68
C MET A 1028 13.09 -0.09 38.93
N ASP A 1029 12.71 -0.41 37.70
CA ASP A 1029 13.49 -1.30 36.82
C ASP A 1029 14.87 -0.70 36.53
N PHE A 1030 14.93 0.59 36.23
CA PHE A 1030 16.19 1.28 35.93
C PHE A 1030 17.15 1.26 37.12
N PHE A 1031 16.70 1.64 38.31
CA PHE A 1031 17.54 1.68 39.50
C PHE A 1031 17.95 0.28 39.95
N ALA A 1032 17.05 -0.70 39.92
CA ALA A 1032 17.37 -2.09 40.22
C ALA A 1032 18.47 -2.65 39.30
N GLU A 1033 18.43 -2.32 38.01
CA GLU A 1033 19.49 -2.68 37.06
C GLU A 1033 20.82 -2.02 37.44
N ARG A 1034 20.82 -0.72 37.78
CA ARG A 1034 22.05 0.00 38.18
C ARG A 1034 22.67 -0.57 39.46
N TYR A 1035 21.87 -0.83 40.48
CA TYR A 1035 22.34 -1.46 41.72
C TYR A 1035 22.94 -2.84 41.46
N SER A 1036 22.26 -3.67 40.67
CA SER A 1036 22.74 -5.02 40.35
C SER A 1036 24.09 -4.97 39.60
N LYS A 1037 24.22 -4.08 38.60
CA LYS A 1037 25.47 -3.89 37.87
C LYS A 1037 26.60 -3.34 38.72
N ALA A 1038 26.32 -2.37 39.60
CA ALA A 1038 27.32 -1.84 40.53
C ALA A 1038 27.86 -2.96 41.44
N LYS A 1039 26.97 -3.83 41.93
CA LYS A 1039 27.34 -4.98 42.77
C LYS A 1039 28.17 -6.02 42.00
N GLU A 1040 27.78 -6.34 40.76
CA GLU A 1040 28.52 -7.26 39.89
C GLU A 1040 29.92 -6.73 39.57
N THR A 1041 30.02 -5.44 39.21
CA THR A 1041 31.30 -4.80 38.89
C THR A 1041 32.26 -4.88 40.09
N ASN A 1042 31.78 -4.56 41.31
CA ASN A 1042 32.59 -4.65 42.52
C ASN A 1042 33.03 -6.07 42.90
N LEU A 1043 32.31 -7.10 42.44
CA LEU A 1043 32.67 -8.50 42.72
C LEU A 1043 33.71 -9.05 41.74
N MET A 1044 33.76 -8.54 40.52
CA MET A 1044 34.49 -9.14 39.40
C MET A 1044 35.69 -8.31 38.91
N SER A 1045 35.65 -6.99 39.10
CA SER A 1045 36.66 -6.06 38.58
C SER A 1045 37.71 -5.74 39.65
N GLY A 1046 39.00 -5.75 39.27
CA GLY A 1046 40.10 -5.26 40.11
C GLY A 1046 40.26 -3.74 40.07
N GLY A 1047 39.36 -3.02 39.39
CA GLY A 1047 39.41 -1.60 39.13
C GLY A 1047 39.38 -1.25 37.63
N ARG A 1048 39.26 0.04 37.34
CA ARG A 1048 39.20 0.62 35.99
C ARG A 1048 40.55 1.16 35.58
N LEU A 1049 41.00 0.79 34.39
CA LEU A 1049 42.21 1.35 33.80
C LEU A 1049 41.88 2.70 33.14
N VAL A 1050 42.51 3.77 33.59
CA VAL A 1050 42.28 5.14 33.10
C VAL A 1050 43.62 5.81 32.77
N ASN A 1051 43.62 6.66 31.76
CA ASN A 1051 44.76 7.48 31.43
C ASN A 1051 44.67 8.81 32.18
N ILE A 1052 45.60 9.05 33.10
CA ILE A 1052 45.72 10.30 33.86
C ILE A 1052 47.11 10.86 33.55
N ASP A 1053 47.17 12.06 32.98
CA ASP A 1053 48.42 12.75 32.63
C ASP A 1053 49.41 11.87 31.83
N ASN A 1054 48.89 11.15 30.83
CA ASN A 1054 49.65 10.22 29.98
C ASN A 1054 50.21 8.97 30.70
N GLN A 1055 49.69 8.65 31.89
CA GLN A 1055 49.96 7.43 32.65
C GLN A 1055 48.70 6.56 32.80
N LEU A 1056 48.83 5.27 32.50
CA LEU A 1056 47.78 4.29 32.74
C LEU A 1056 47.75 3.94 34.24
N THR A 1057 46.67 4.34 34.89
CA THR A 1057 46.42 4.13 36.32
C THR A 1057 45.22 3.20 36.48
N LEU A 1058 45.35 2.18 37.31
CA LEU A 1058 44.22 1.36 37.73
C LEU A 1058 43.58 2.04 38.94
N ILE A 1059 42.34 2.51 38.79
CA ILE A 1059 41.54 3.04 39.89
C ILE A 1059 40.65 1.91 40.40
N GLU A 1060 40.78 1.54 41.66
CA GLU A 1060 39.90 0.53 42.29
C GLU A 1060 38.44 0.98 42.24
N ASP A 1061 37.52 0.04 42.02
CA ASP A 1061 36.09 0.37 41.97
C ASP A 1061 35.60 0.85 43.34
N ASN A 1062 34.87 1.96 43.35
CA ASN A 1062 34.42 2.61 44.59
C ASN A 1062 33.19 1.90 45.17
N LEU A 1063 33.35 1.29 46.35
CA LEU A 1063 32.26 0.63 47.07
C LEU A 1063 31.05 1.54 47.32
N SER A 1064 31.26 2.87 47.39
CA SER A 1064 30.18 3.84 47.61
C SER A 1064 29.13 3.84 46.49
N TYR A 1065 29.44 3.33 45.29
CA TYR A 1065 28.49 3.33 44.17
C TYR A 1065 27.32 2.40 44.43
N VAL A 1066 27.59 1.25 45.05
CA VAL A 1066 26.54 0.31 45.47
C VAL A 1066 25.64 0.98 46.50
N GLU A 1067 26.21 1.65 47.51
CA GLU A 1067 25.46 2.35 48.54
C GLU A 1067 24.60 3.50 47.96
N ILE A 1068 25.11 4.23 46.97
CA ILE A 1068 24.37 5.32 46.31
C ILE A 1068 23.10 4.79 45.65
N TRP A 1069 23.22 3.72 44.85
CA TRP A 1069 22.06 3.13 44.15
C TRP A 1069 21.12 2.39 45.10
N GLU A 1070 21.66 1.75 46.15
CA GLU A 1070 20.88 1.10 47.21
C GLU A 1070 19.97 2.09 47.91
N ARG A 1071 20.53 3.22 48.39
CA ARG A 1071 19.75 4.31 49.01
C ARG A 1071 18.63 4.83 48.12
N ILE A 1072 18.87 4.94 46.80
CA ILE A 1072 17.86 5.39 45.84
C ILE A 1072 16.74 4.38 45.70
N ILE A 1073 17.05 3.09 45.53
CA ILE A 1073 16.04 2.04 45.43
C ILE A 1073 15.20 1.99 46.70
N ASP A 1074 15.84 1.94 47.87
CA ASP A 1074 15.15 1.87 49.16
C ASP A 1074 14.17 3.04 49.31
N PHE A 1075 14.61 4.27 49.01
CA PHE A 1075 13.75 5.45 49.01
C PHE A 1075 12.57 5.32 48.02
N CYS A 1076 12.87 4.89 46.80
CA CYS A 1076 11.89 4.71 45.72
C CYS A 1076 10.80 3.70 46.08
N THR A 1077 11.11 2.61 46.80
CA THR A 1077 10.12 1.60 47.19
C THR A 1077 9.02 2.11 48.11
N GLU A 1078 9.26 3.26 48.76
CA GLU A 1078 8.33 3.88 49.71
C GLU A 1078 7.53 5.03 49.09
N CYS A 1079 7.70 5.32 47.81
CA CYS A 1079 7.00 6.39 47.07
C CYS A 1079 5.83 5.85 46.22
N GLU A 1080 4.86 6.71 45.92
CA GLU A 1080 3.79 6.39 44.97
C GLU A 1080 4.35 6.22 43.55
N THR A 1081 4.02 5.11 42.89
CA THR A 1081 4.42 4.84 41.51
C THR A 1081 3.25 4.88 40.54
N MET A 1082 3.51 5.32 39.31
CA MET A 1082 2.51 5.35 38.24
C MET A 1082 3.04 4.78 36.93
N VAL A 1083 2.17 4.06 36.24
CA VAL A 1083 2.47 3.48 34.94
C VAL A 1083 2.42 4.57 33.85
N ILE A 1084 3.38 4.50 32.92
CA ILE A 1084 3.38 5.27 31.68
C ILE A 1084 3.22 4.31 30.51
N SER A 1085 2.16 4.51 29.72
CA SER A 1085 1.83 3.67 28.58
C SER A 1085 2.65 4.02 27.34
N ASP A 1086 2.76 3.07 26.40
CA ASP A 1086 3.42 3.32 25.12
C ASP A 1086 2.69 4.37 24.28
N ASP A 1087 1.35 4.46 24.35
CA ASP A 1087 0.59 5.48 23.64
C ASP A 1087 0.85 6.89 24.19
N GLU A 1088 1.03 7.04 25.50
CA GLU A 1088 1.47 8.31 26.11
C GLU A 1088 2.85 8.72 25.59
N ARG A 1089 3.81 7.78 25.51
CA ARG A 1089 5.16 8.04 24.97
C ARG A 1089 5.14 8.45 23.50
N ILE A 1090 4.34 7.76 22.69
CA ILE A 1090 4.18 8.04 21.25
C ILE A 1090 3.55 9.43 21.04
N GLY A 1091 2.56 9.77 21.86
CA GLY A 1091 1.80 11.01 21.76
C GLY A 1091 2.45 12.24 22.39
N PHE A 1092 3.51 12.08 23.18
CA PHE A 1092 4.11 13.20 23.93
C PHE A 1092 5.02 14.08 23.06
N THR A 1093 4.95 15.39 23.29
CA THR A 1093 5.80 16.39 22.63
C THR A 1093 6.49 17.29 23.66
N ILE A 1094 7.76 17.59 23.39
CA ILE A 1094 8.55 18.58 24.09
C ILE A 1094 8.27 19.94 23.41
N GLY A 1095 7.50 20.79 24.08
CA GLY A 1095 6.92 21.99 23.45
C GLY A 1095 5.90 21.64 22.37
N LYS A 1096 5.89 22.40 21.26
CA LYS A 1096 4.92 22.21 20.16
C LYS A 1096 5.42 21.32 19.02
N ASP A 1097 6.74 21.24 18.84
CA ASP A 1097 7.31 20.81 17.56
C ASP A 1097 8.20 19.56 17.67
N ILE A 1098 8.65 19.20 18.88
CA ILE A 1098 9.61 18.10 19.09
C ILE A 1098 8.88 16.89 19.67
N ASN A 1099 8.84 15.77 18.95
CA ASN A 1099 8.31 14.51 19.48
C ASN A 1099 9.24 13.93 20.56
N GLY A 1100 8.66 13.43 21.66
CA GLY A 1100 9.40 12.93 22.82
C GLY A 1100 10.36 11.79 22.51
N GLU A 1101 9.97 10.84 21.65
CA GLU A 1101 10.84 9.72 21.26
C GLU A 1101 12.09 10.22 20.53
N GLN A 1102 11.91 11.20 19.62
CA GLN A 1102 13.01 11.80 18.86
C GLN A 1102 13.95 12.60 19.77
N PHE A 1103 13.41 13.29 20.77
CA PHE A 1103 14.21 14.03 21.76
C PHE A 1103 15.17 13.10 22.52
N ILE A 1104 14.66 11.96 23.01
CA ILE A 1104 15.47 10.96 23.72
C ILE A 1104 16.50 10.34 22.79
N ALA A 1105 16.12 9.97 21.56
CA ALA A 1105 17.01 9.35 20.59
C ALA A 1105 18.17 10.29 20.17
N ALA A 1106 17.87 11.55 19.83
CA ALA A 1106 18.85 12.51 19.34
C ALA A 1106 19.95 12.83 20.37
N LEU A 1107 19.61 12.80 21.66
CA LEU A 1107 20.53 13.06 22.77
C LEU A 1107 21.04 11.79 23.45
N ARG A 1108 20.68 10.60 22.93
CA ARG A 1108 21.01 9.29 23.51
C ARG A 1108 20.64 9.16 24.99
N LEU A 1109 19.51 9.73 25.36
CA LEU A 1109 19.00 9.71 26.73
C LEU A 1109 18.32 8.37 27.04
N HIS A 1110 18.23 8.03 28.31
CA HIS A 1110 17.41 6.93 28.78
C HIS A 1110 15.93 7.33 28.87
N LEU A 1111 15.05 6.35 28.69
CA LEU A 1111 13.59 6.54 28.68
C LEU A 1111 13.05 7.21 29.94
N ILE A 1112 13.68 6.98 31.10
CA ILE A 1112 13.23 7.51 32.39
C ILE A 1112 13.03 9.03 32.37
N HIS A 1113 13.83 9.76 31.58
CA HIS A 1113 13.70 11.21 31.45
C HIS A 1113 12.40 11.60 30.74
N LEU A 1114 12.02 10.88 29.68
CA LEU A 1114 10.75 11.10 29.00
C LEU A 1114 9.57 10.72 29.89
N ASP A 1115 9.66 9.59 30.59
CA ASP A 1115 8.61 9.14 31.51
C ASP A 1115 8.40 10.15 32.65
N ALA A 1116 9.46 10.77 33.16
CA ALA A 1116 9.37 11.85 34.16
C ALA A 1116 8.67 13.10 33.60
N PHE A 1117 8.98 13.51 32.37
CA PHE A 1117 8.31 14.63 31.71
C PHE A 1117 6.83 14.36 31.44
N ILE A 1118 6.51 13.15 30.97
CA ILE A 1118 5.12 12.71 30.73
C ILE A 1118 4.35 12.74 32.05
N LEU A 1119 4.90 12.14 33.11
CA LEU A 1119 4.26 12.09 34.41
C LEU A 1119 4.03 13.50 34.98
N ALA A 1120 5.06 14.36 34.93
CA ALA A 1120 4.95 15.73 35.41
C ALA A 1120 3.89 16.53 34.66
N ALA A 1121 3.82 16.39 33.33
CA ALA A 1121 2.80 17.04 32.52
C ALA A 1121 1.39 16.51 32.78
N ARG A 1122 1.23 15.17 32.86
CA ARG A 1122 -0.07 14.49 33.07
C ARG A 1122 -0.69 14.88 34.40
N GLU A 1123 0.12 14.85 35.46
CA GLU A 1123 -0.32 15.11 36.83
C GLU A 1123 -0.23 16.59 37.22
N LYS A 1124 0.21 17.45 36.30
CA LYS A 1124 0.55 18.87 36.57
C LYS A 1124 1.49 19.03 37.77
N ALA A 1125 2.39 18.06 37.93
CA ALA A 1125 3.37 18.04 39.01
C ALA A 1125 4.59 18.88 38.67
N THR A 1126 5.34 19.26 39.70
CA THR A 1126 6.59 20.00 39.57
C THR A 1126 7.73 19.02 39.33
N LEU A 1127 8.49 19.22 38.26
CA LEU A 1127 9.74 18.49 38.02
C LEU A 1127 10.81 19.01 38.98
N LEU A 1128 11.24 18.16 39.92
CA LEU A 1128 12.33 18.43 40.85
C LEU A 1128 13.63 17.94 40.19
N CYS A 1129 14.46 18.87 39.71
CA CYS A 1129 15.63 18.55 38.88
C CYS A 1129 16.80 19.51 39.13
N ASP A 1130 17.99 18.95 39.29
CA ASP A 1130 19.24 19.69 39.52
C ASP A 1130 20.13 19.78 38.28
N ASP A 1131 19.62 19.37 37.12
CA ASP A 1131 20.29 19.57 35.84
C ASP A 1131 19.60 20.72 35.08
N LEU A 1132 20.32 21.83 34.88
CA LEU A 1132 19.78 23.03 34.23
C LEU A 1132 19.29 22.75 32.80
N PHE A 1133 19.88 21.80 32.08
CA PHE A 1133 19.42 21.44 30.74
C PHE A 1133 17.97 20.94 30.79
N PHE A 1134 17.69 19.95 31.65
CA PHE A 1134 16.33 19.41 31.79
C PHE A 1134 15.34 20.44 32.34
N ARG A 1135 15.77 21.34 33.23
CA ARG A 1135 14.94 22.48 33.69
C ARG A 1135 14.55 23.43 32.56
N LYS A 1136 15.48 23.75 31.65
CA LYS A 1136 15.19 24.55 30.44
C LYS A 1136 14.18 23.83 29.55
N MET A 1137 14.35 22.53 29.33
CA MET A 1137 13.41 21.72 28.52
C MET A 1137 12.02 21.61 29.17
N ALA A 1138 11.96 21.47 30.50
CA ALA A 1138 10.70 21.46 31.25
C ALA A 1138 9.97 22.79 31.11
N THR A 1139 10.69 23.91 31.26
CA THR A 1139 10.17 25.26 31.05
C THR A 1139 9.61 25.44 29.63
N TYR A 1140 10.35 24.98 28.62
CA TYR A 1140 9.91 25.01 27.22
C TYR A 1140 8.62 24.19 26.99
N THR A 1141 8.47 23.09 27.73
CA THR A 1141 7.28 22.21 27.71
C THR A 1141 6.14 22.73 28.60
N LYS A 1142 6.33 23.87 29.29
CA LYS A 1142 5.39 24.43 30.29
C LYS A 1142 5.17 23.52 31.51
N ILE A 1143 6.18 22.72 31.85
CA ILE A 1143 6.22 21.95 33.10
C ILE A 1143 6.90 22.83 34.16
N ARG A 1144 6.21 23.02 35.30
CA ARG A 1144 6.78 23.70 36.47
C ARG A 1144 7.99 22.91 36.95
N ASN A 1145 9.11 23.58 37.24
CA ASN A 1145 10.34 22.90 37.65
C ASN A 1145 11.12 23.71 38.68
N ILE A 1146 11.73 23.01 39.64
CA ILE A 1146 12.57 23.58 40.70
C ILE A 1146 13.79 22.68 40.93
N ASN A 1147 14.82 23.20 41.60
CA ASN A 1147 15.94 22.41 42.12
C ASN A 1147 15.71 22.06 43.59
N PHE A 1148 16.47 21.11 44.17
CA PHE A 1148 16.24 20.73 45.57
C PHE A 1148 16.53 21.85 46.57
N ALA A 1149 17.41 22.78 46.22
CA ALA A 1149 17.69 23.96 47.05
C ALA A 1149 16.45 24.83 47.29
N SER A 1150 15.46 24.77 46.39
CA SER A 1150 14.15 25.42 46.57
C SER A 1150 13.35 24.79 47.71
N LEU A 1151 13.41 23.46 47.86
CA LEU A 1151 12.73 22.72 48.92
C LEU A 1151 13.38 22.93 50.29
N LEU A 1152 14.72 23.04 50.34
CA LEU A 1152 15.46 23.28 51.57
C LEU A 1152 14.89 24.49 52.33
N ARG A 1153 14.66 25.61 51.63
CA ARG A 1153 14.20 26.85 52.26
C ARG A 1153 12.74 26.79 52.74
N TYR A 1154 11.92 25.94 52.13
CA TYR A 1154 10.48 25.91 52.39
C TYR A 1154 10.10 24.90 53.47
N TYR A 1155 10.71 23.70 53.44
CA TYR A 1155 10.30 22.56 54.27
C TYR A 1155 11.21 22.26 55.44
N VAL A 1156 12.36 22.94 55.54
CA VAL A 1156 13.41 22.61 56.51
C VAL A 1156 13.84 23.88 57.27
N ASN A 1157 14.03 23.76 58.59
CA ASN A 1157 14.52 24.85 59.44
C ASN A 1157 15.96 25.25 59.06
N ASP A 1158 16.25 26.55 59.09
CA ASP A 1158 17.58 27.17 58.97
C ASP A 1158 18.69 26.45 59.76
N ASP A 1159 18.42 25.91 60.95
CA ASP A 1159 19.41 25.15 61.74
C ASP A 1159 19.94 23.89 61.02
N PHE A 1160 19.12 23.32 60.15
CA PHE A 1160 19.46 22.15 59.34
C PHE A 1160 19.84 22.54 57.90
N VAL A 1161 19.27 23.62 57.37
CA VAL A 1161 19.55 24.12 56.02
C VAL A 1161 20.96 24.71 55.90
N VAL A 1162 21.39 25.55 56.85
CA VAL A 1162 22.67 26.28 56.74
C VAL A 1162 23.89 25.34 56.71
N PRO A 1163 23.98 24.28 57.53
CA PRO A 1163 25.04 23.29 57.39
C PRO A 1163 25.11 22.64 55.99
N ILE A 1164 23.95 22.38 55.38
CA ILE A 1164 23.88 21.79 54.03
C ILE A 1164 24.35 22.79 52.98
N ILE A 1165 23.96 24.07 53.10
CA ILE A 1165 24.43 25.13 52.20
C ILE A 1165 25.95 25.30 52.30
N LEU A 1166 26.52 25.26 53.51
CA LEU A 1166 27.96 25.32 53.71
C LEU A 1166 28.67 24.12 53.07
N GLU A 1167 28.14 22.90 53.21
CA GLU A 1167 28.69 21.73 52.51
C GLU A 1167 28.58 21.84 50.99
N LEU A 1168 27.45 22.28 50.45
CA LEU A 1168 27.30 22.52 49.01
C LEU A 1168 28.27 23.59 48.51
N SER A 1169 28.51 24.64 49.30
CA SER A 1169 29.40 25.74 48.92
C SER A 1169 30.85 25.28 48.71
N LYS A 1170 31.28 24.21 49.39
CA LYS A 1170 32.61 23.57 49.22
C LYS A 1170 32.72 22.81 47.89
N THR A 1171 31.61 22.57 47.20
CA THR A 1171 31.55 21.91 45.89
C THR A 1171 31.40 22.93 44.76
N ASN A 1172 31.36 22.46 43.52
CA ASN A 1172 31.05 23.25 42.33
C ASN A 1172 29.56 23.39 42.04
N TYR A 1173 28.67 23.01 42.98
CA TYR A 1173 27.24 23.26 42.86
C TYR A 1173 26.98 24.77 42.76
N LEU A 1174 26.46 25.22 41.63
CA LEU A 1174 26.07 26.61 41.43
C LEU A 1174 24.62 26.85 41.84
N TYR A 1175 24.26 28.12 42.04
CA TYR A 1175 22.95 28.58 42.48
C TYR A 1175 22.58 28.20 43.93
N ILE A 1176 23.56 28.01 44.82
CA ILE A 1176 23.28 27.87 46.25
C ILE A 1176 22.59 29.12 46.81
N PRO A 1177 21.63 28.97 47.75
CA PRO A 1177 21.07 30.09 48.50
C PRO A 1177 22.15 30.78 49.36
N PHE A 1178 22.13 32.11 49.42
CA PHE A 1178 22.98 32.88 50.34
C PHE A 1178 22.31 32.97 51.71
N LEU A 1179 22.59 31.99 52.56
CA LEU A 1179 22.04 31.87 53.90
C LEU A 1179 23.16 31.51 54.89
N ALA A 1180 23.26 32.27 55.97
CA ALA A 1180 24.19 32.07 57.08
C ALA A 1180 23.51 32.53 58.38
N ARG A 1181 23.87 31.93 59.52
CA ARG A 1181 23.34 32.31 60.85
C ARG A 1181 24.26 33.24 61.59
N THR A 1182 25.55 33.20 61.27
CA THR A 1182 26.59 34.05 61.86
C THR A 1182 27.44 34.70 60.77
N ASP A 1183 28.11 35.80 61.11
CA ASP A 1183 29.04 36.46 60.20
C ASP A 1183 30.21 35.54 59.81
N GLU A 1184 30.63 34.64 60.70
CA GLU A 1184 31.65 33.63 60.45
C GLU A 1184 31.20 32.64 59.37
N GLU A 1185 29.97 32.14 59.44
CA GLU A 1185 29.38 31.28 58.41
C GLU A 1185 29.20 32.03 57.07
N ALA A 1186 28.86 33.32 57.11
CA ALA A 1186 28.75 34.14 55.92
C ALA A 1186 30.10 34.34 55.21
N LEU A 1187 31.16 34.60 55.98
CA LEU A 1187 32.54 34.70 55.47
C LEU A 1187 33.03 33.36 54.91
N GLU A 1188 32.71 32.24 55.59
CA GLU A 1188 33.03 30.90 55.08
C GLU A 1188 32.30 30.62 53.76
N LEU A 1189 31.01 30.95 53.69
CA LEU A 1189 30.20 30.80 52.48
C LEU A 1189 30.77 31.61 51.30
N GLU A 1190 31.09 32.90 51.52
CA GLU A 1190 31.69 33.77 50.51
C GLU A 1190 33.04 33.24 50.01
N LYS A 1191 33.90 32.81 50.94
CA LYS A 1191 35.18 32.19 50.60
C LYS A 1191 34.97 30.95 49.72
N ASN A 1192 34.05 30.07 50.10
CA ASN A 1192 33.82 28.82 49.40
C ASN A 1192 33.24 29.05 47.99
N ILE A 1193 32.29 29.97 47.81
CA ILE A 1193 31.70 30.25 46.48
C ILE A 1193 32.64 31.00 45.52
N LEU A 1194 33.70 31.62 46.02
CA LEU A 1194 34.73 32.27 45.22
C LEU A 1194 35.94 31.37 44.95
N ASP A 1195 35.99 30.17 45.54
CA ASP A 1195 37.05 29.19 45.35
C ASP A 1195 36.86 28.40 44.03
N GLY A 1196 37.52 28.86 42.96
CA GLY A 1196 37.51 28.25 41.62
C GLY A 1196 37.13 29.24 40.50
N GLU A 1197 37.69 29.06 39.29
CA GLU A 1197 37.56 30.06 38.21
C GLU A 1197 36.10 30.27 37.77
N LEU A 1198 35.36 29.20 37.47
CA LEU A 1198 33.98 29.28 37.00
C LEU A 1198 33.01 29.77 38.08
N LYS A 1199 33.21 29.36 39.34
CA LYS A 1199 32.39 29.84 40.46
C LYS A 1199 32.58 31.32 40.69
N LYS A 1200 33.84 31.81 40.72
CA LYS A 1200 34.16 33.23 40.80
C LYS A 1200 33.51 34.02 39.65
N LYS A 1201 33.68 33.55 38.41
CA LYS A 1201 33.07 34.17 37.23
C LYS A 1201 31.54 34.30 37.36
N TYR A 1202 30.87 33.29 37.94
CA TYR A 1202 29.44 33.30 38.15
C TYR A 1202 29.01 34.21 39.33
N TYR A 1203 29.60 34.02 40.51
CA TYR A 1203 29.16 34.66 41.76
C TYR A 1203 29.65 36.10 41.96
N SER A 1204 30.79 36.51 41.37
CA SER A 1204 31.34 37.86 41.59
C SER A 1204 30.35 38.96 41.19
N ASN A 1205 29.66 38.83 40.06
CA ASN A 1205 28.66 39.82 39.64
C ASN A 1205 27.45 39.85 40.59
N LEU A 1206 27.05 38.67 41.09
CA LEU A 1206 25.90 38.53 41.98
C LEU A 1206 26.20 39.12 43.38
N LEU A 1207 27.42 38.90 43.89
CA LEU A 1207 27.89 39.49 45.15
C LEU A 1207 28.05 41.01 45.06
N ILE A 1208 28.55 41.55 43.95
CA ILE A 1208 28.61 43.01 43.74
C ILE A 1208 27.20 43.61 43.79
N ALA A 1209 26.24 42.99 43.11
CA ALA A 1209 24.85 43.44 43.11
C ALA A 1209 24.21 43.33 44.51
N TYR A 1210 24.46 42.21 45.20
CA TYR A 1210 24.00 41.98 46.57
C TYR A 1210 24.57 43.02 47.54
N ASN A 1211 25.89 43.25 47.54
CA ASN A 1211 26.56 44.22 48.40
C ASN A 1211 26.08 45.64 48.12
N THR A 1212 25.83 45.98 46.86
CA THR A 1212 25.26 47.29 46.48
C THR A 1212 23.83 47.46 47.01
N ALA A 1213 23.00 46.43 46.88
CA ALA A 1213 21.62 46.44 47.37
C ALA A 1213 21.57 46.46 48.91
N TRP A 1214 22.42 45.66 49.57
CA TRP A 1214 22.54 45.63 51.02
C TRP A 1214 23.01 46.98 51.57
N LYS A 1215 24.02 47.59 50.95
CA LYS A 1215 24.49 48.93 51.33
C LYS A 1215 23.36 49.95 51.26
N LYS A 1216 22.56 49.92 50.19
CA LYS A 1216 21.39 50.79 50.02
C LYS A 1216 20.31 50.56 51.08
N VAL A 1217 20.03 49.30 51.44
CA VAL A 1217 19.08 48.94 52.51
C VAL A 1217 19.58 49.42 53.88
N MET A 1218 20.88 49.27 54.15
CA MET A 1218 21.49 49.75 55.39
C MET A 1218 21.47 51.29 55.47
N GLU A 1219 21.72 51.99 54.36
CA GLU A 1219 21.56 53.44 54.25
C GLU A 1219 20.09 53.87 54.49
N GLU A 1220 19.11 53.14 53.93
CA GLU A 1220 17.68 53.42 54.08
C GLU A 1220 17.13 53.14 55.49
N LEU A 1221 17.64 52.12 56.18
CA LEU A 1221 17.17 51.72 57.52
C LEU A 1221 17.92 52.40 58.68
N PHE A 1222 19.21 52.71 58.49
CA PHE A 1222 20.09 53.17 59.58
C PHE A 1222 20.76 54.52 59.34
N GLY A 1223 20.67 55.10 58.13
CA GLY A 1223 21.03 56.50 57.87
C GLY A 1223 22.53 56.84 57.92
N GLU A 1224 23.44 55.87 57.98
CA GLU A 1224 24.89 56.09 57.95
C GLU A 1224 25.58 55.26 56.86
N ASP A 1225 26.57 55.87 56.22
CA ASP A 1225 27.46 55.29 55.21
C ASP A 1225 28.44 54.34 55.93
N ILE A 1226 28.01 53.10 56.19
CA ILE A 1226 28.87 52.08 56.80
C ILE A 1226 29.90 51.66 55.75
N ALA A 1227 31.11 52.21 55.86
CA ALA A 1227 32.26 51.76 55.09
C ALA A 1227 32.72 50.39 55.59
N PHE A 1228 32.52 49.34 54.79
CA PHE A 1228 33.21 48.08 55.00
C PHE A 1228 34.67 48.27 54.59
N GLU A 1229 35.60 48.05 55.53
CA GLU A 1229 37.03 47.95 55.25
C GLU A 1229 37.26 46.86 54.20
N ASN A 1230 38.09 47.19 53.20
CA ASN A 1230 38.57 46.28 52.19
C ASN A 1230 39.08 44.98 52.83
N ILE A 1231 38.49 43.86 52.44
CA ILE A 1231 39.13 42.55 52.56
C ILE A 1231 39.20 42.02 51.13
N GLU A 1232 40.45 41.90 50.66
CA GLU A 1232 40.89 41.50 49.30
C GLU A 1232 40.40 40.12 48.85
#